data_AF-A0AAW5K965-F1
#
_entry.id   AF-A0AAW5K965-F1
#
_cell.length_a   1.000
_cell.length_b   1.000
_cell.length_c   1.000
_cell.angle_alpha   90.00
_cell.angle_beta   90.00
_cell.angle_gamma   90.00
#
_symmetry.space_group_name_H-M   'P 1'
#
loop_
_entity.id
_entity.type
_entity.pdbx_description
1 polymer ?
#
loop_
_entity_poly.entity_id
_entity_poly.type
_entity_poly.pdbx_seq_one_letter_code
_entity_poly.pdbx_strand_id
1 'polypeptide(L)'
;MKAEIICVGTELLLGDIVNTNARYLSRQLAKLGIDMYYQSVVGDNGARLLEALKQALSRSELILFIGGLGPTKDDLTKETICSALGLEMEIHQPSLDKIKEYYAHLCAHMTENNVKQALVPKGAEIFENHHGSAPGCAIHKGNQYIVMLPGPPSEFEPMVEEWVVPYLQSVTGCTIWSTTLREFGIGESLLETKIDDLLQGQNPTAAVYAKEGEVEVRITAKAASEAEAKSLCAGVVEEMKTRLGDAVYGQDVESMQEAVVAALKEKKLTLATAESCTGGLMSQRITEIPGASAVFGFGAATYADFAKQNTLGIRRSYFKKYGAVSEQVACRMALGARRRGHSDIGVGITGVAGPDSDDRGNPVGTVYIAAAFGKQLYVRKLELKNGNTSREKIRHLACMHALDLVRRLALGLDLSAYTSYKIASYTRGDRAVRALDGVRVLAFYLALCVFIGSLTLVGQYLYEGWQNKNKNSELTDLYTSGADVDVELPEGYLDDYKALYLKNREVAGWIKVPNTQIDYPIVQTTDNSFYLKNDFFKEYSKYGTLFFDYRNDLQNPAENLVIYGHNMKDSQMFGDLTKFRDLEFYKANPVFEMDTVYEKSQYKVLAIFTANTEPSQGEVFDYYNSLSFLTEEGFDEFVGEITSRSLIETPVDAQYGDTLVTLSTCLYDYDGQRLVLVGRKVREGEEATVDVEQAQKNPSPVQPKLYKNGDLASVDLNTDLSHLTQTQVSKPTPGGSSSAPIHSGGQGSASSEPTVPVDGSSSSASSSTPSGDSSSSGSASSGGGSSSSSSTSQPEAEPEEQIPQSIYGLSIMGESSLTADQLAAYVLANNPSPQLNCSVKELASYFLSEGRAEGVRGDIAFCQAIHETGFFRFTGDVQWTQNNYGGLGATGGGAPGLSFDSPRIGARANIQHLKGYGSAAPLNQACVDPRYKYISPKGKAPLWENLAGTWAADSGYAAKLNSHYQRALQY
;
A
#
# COMPACT_ATOMS: atom_id res chain seq x y z
N MET A 1 -23.93 -53.10 -34.92
CA MET A 1 -25.31 -53.02 -34.43
C MET A 1 -25.70 -51.56 -34.38
N LYS A 2 -26.71 -51.14 -35.13
CA LYS A 2 -27.12 -49.72 -35.18
C LYS A 2 -27.91 -49.32 -33.95
N ALA A 3 -27.49 -48.23 -33.30
CA ALA A 3 -28.13 -47.70 -32.10
C ALA A 3 -28.68 -46.29 -32.28
N GLU A 4 -29.72 -46.00 -31.49
CA GLU A 4 -30.35 -44.70 -31.38
C GLU A 4 -30.72 -44.38 -29.92
N ILE A 5 -30.44 -43.15 -29.48
CA ILE A 5 -30.81 -42.65 -28.14
C ILE A 5 -32.03 -41.73 -28.26
N ILE A 6 -33.03 -41.93 -27.41
CA ILE A 6 -34.18 -41.04 -27.26
C ILE A 6 -34.21 -40.54 -25.81
N CYS A 7 -33.86 -39.27 -25.61
CA CYS A 7 -33.98 -38.62 -24.30
C CYS A 7 -35.39 -38.05 -24.15
N VAL A 8 -36.03 -38.34 -23.02
CA VAL A 8 -37.38 -37.92 -22.67
C VAL A 8 -37.28 -36.92 -21.52
N GLY A 9 -37.68 -35.68 -21.79
CA GLY A 9 -37.61 -34.56 -20.85
C GLY A 9 -37.78 -33.21 -21.55
N THR A 10 -38.71 -32.40 -21.08
CA THR A 10 -39.03 -31.09 -21.67
C THR A 10 -37.96 -30.04 -21.37
N GLU A 11 -37.33 -30.11 -20.20
CA GLU A 11 -36.19 -29.28 -19.79
C GLU A 11 -34.96 -29.46 -20.70
N LEU A 12 -34.76 -30.66 -21.27
CA LEU A 12 -33.73 -30.93 -22.28
C LEU A 12 -34.06 -30.31 -23.65
N LEU A 13 -35.34 -30.06 -23.96
CA LEU A 13 -35.75 -29.31 -25.18
C LEU A 13 -35.68 -27.80 -24.99
N LEU A 14 -35.96 -27.30 -23.78
CA LEU A 14 -35.86 -25.88 -23.46
C LEU A 14 -34.41 -25.41 -23.29
N GLY A 15 -33.50 -26.34 -22.96
CA GLY A 15 -32.08 -26.06 -22.74
C GLY A 15 -31.75 -25.64 -21.30
N ASP A 16 -32.70 -25.79 -20.37
CA ASP A 16 -32.51 -25.55 -18.94
C ASP A 16 -31.45 -26.49 -18.34
N ILE A 17 -31.32 -27.70 -18.92
CA ILE A 17 -30.30 -28.70 -18.56
C ILE A 17 -29.55 -29.15 -19.82
N VAL A 18 -28.23 -29.16 -19.76
CA VAL A 18 -27.38 -29.74 -20.81
C VAL A 18 -27.48 -31.26 -20.79
N ASN A 19 -27.78 -31.89 -21.93
CA ASN A 19 -27.91 -33.35 -22.04
C ASN A 19 -26.56 -34.08 -21.91
N THR A 20 -26.12 -34.29 -20.67
CA THR A 20 -24.90 -35.05 -20.33
C THR A 20 -25.10 -36.55 -20.52
N ASN A 21 -26.29 -37.08 -20.24
CA ASN A 21 -26.58 -38.51 -20.27
C ASN A 21 -26.36 -39.12 -21.66
N ALA A 22 -26.84 -38.46 -22.73
CA ALA A 22 -26.62 -38.96 -24.08
C ALA A 22 -25.14 -38.90 -24.50
N ARG A 23 -24.39 -37.87 -24.06
CA ARG A 23 -22.93 -37.77 -24.25
C ARG A 23 -22.19 -38.90 -23.52
N TYR A 24 -22.63 -39.24 -22.30
CA TYR A 24 -22.07 -40.33 -21.51
C TYR A 24 -22.32 -41.68 -22.18
N LEU A 25 -23.58 -42.02 -22.44
CA LEU A 25 -23.98 -43.30 -23.02
C LEU A 25 -23.45 -43.49 -24.45
N SER A 26 -23.36 -42.44 -25.27
CA SER A 26 -22.70 -42.52 -26.58
C SER A 26 -21.22 -42.90 -26.47
N ARG A 27 -20.51 -42.45 -25.43
CA ARG A 27 -19.12 -42.89 -25.16
C ARG A 27 -19.08 -44.36 -24.73
N GLN A 28 -20.03 -44.82 -23.92
CA GLN A 28 -20.09 -46.23 -23.49
C GLN A 28 -20.40 -47.17 -24.67
N LEU A 29 -21.41 -46.84 -25.49
CA LEU A 29 -21.79 -47.63 -26.67
C LEU A 29 -20.66 -47.69 -27.71
N ALA A 30 -19.85 -46.62 -27.83
CA ALA A 30 -18.64 -46.65 -28.64
C ALA A 30 -17.57 -47.64 -28.11
N LYS A 31 -17.36 -47.75 -26.78
CA LYS A 31 -16.49 -48.80 -26.18
C LYS A 31 -16.99 -50.22 -26.50
N LEU A 32 -18.29 -50.40 -26.76
CA LEU A 32 -18.90 -51.70 -27.08
C LEU A 32 -18.97 -52.00 -28.58
N GLY A 33 -18.47 -51.10 -29.44
CA GLY A 33 -18.56 -51.25 -30.90
C GLY A 33 -20.00 -51.27 -31.42
N ILE A 34 -20.86 -50.49 -30.79
CA ILE A 34 -22.25 -50.26 -31.17
C ILE A 34 -22.31 -48.94 -31.95
N ASP A 35 -22.95 -48.99 -33.13
CA ASP A 35 -22.87 -47.96 -34.16
C ASP A 35 -23.95 -46.90 -33.90
N MET A 36 -23.63 -45.84 -33.15
CA MET A 36 -24.56 -44.76 -32.83
C MET A 36 -24.87 -43.89 -34.07
N TYR A 37 -26.10 -43.95 -34.59
CA TYR A 37 -26.49 -43.26 -35.82
C TYR A 37 -27.41 -42.05 -35.56
N TYR A 38 -28.20 -42.07 -34.49
CA TYR A 38 -29.20 -41.03 -34.20
C TYR A 38 -29.30 -40.74 -32.70
N GLN A 39 -29.49 -39.46 -32.37
CA GLN A 39 -29.87 -39.01 -31.04
C GLN A 39 -31.07 -38.06 -31.18
N SER A 40 -32.13 -38.31 -30.42
CA SER A 40 -33.33 -37.50 -30.37
C SER A 40 -33.58 -37.01 -28.93
N VAL A 41 -34.20 -35.83 -28.81
CA VAL A 41 -34.73 -35.32 -27.54
C VAL A 41 -36.23 -35.06 -27.75
N VAL A 42 -37.06 -35.49 -26.81
CA VAL A 42 -38.52 -35.49 -26.93
C VAL A 42 -39.13 -35.03 -25.61
N GLY A 43 -39.95 -33.97 -25.65
CA GLY A 43 -40.70 -33.50 -24.47
C GLY A 43 -41.87 -34.42 -24.12
N ASP A 44 -42.28 -34.38 -22.86
CA ASP A 44 -43.05 -35.40 -22.14
C ASP A 44 -44.50 -35.54 -22.63
N ASN A 45 -44.64 -36.22 -23.77
CA ASN A 45 -45.91 -36.37 -24.46
C ASN A 45 -45.95 -37.70 -25.22
N GLY A 46 -46.84 -38.61 -24.81
CA GLY A 46 -46.94 -39.95 -25.39
C GLY A 46 -47.16 -40.00 -26.90
N ALA A 47 -47.78 -38.99 -27.52
CA ALA A 47 -47.95 -38.96 -28.98
C ALA A 47 -46.62 -38.65 -29.71
N ARG A 48 -45.84 -37.68 -29.21
CA ARG A 48 -44.50 -37.37 -29.73
C ARG A 48 -43.53 -38.53 -29.49
N LEU A 49 -43.60 -39.14 -28.31
CA LEU A 49 -42.75 -40.27 -27.94
C LEU A 49 -43.08 -41.52 -28.78
N LEU A 50 -44.36 -41.76 -29.07
CA LEU A 50 -44.81 -42.81 -30.00
C LEU A 50 -44.31 -42.57 -31.43
N GLU A 51 -44.25 -41.31 -31.88
CA GLU A 51 -43.71 -40.97 -33.20
C GLU A 51 -42.20 -41.23 -33.27
N ALA A 52 -41.43 -40.72 -32.30
CA ALA A 52 -39.99 -40.95 -32.21
C ALA A 52 -39.64 -42.45 -32.13
N LEU A 53 -40.37 -43.19 -31.30
CA LEU A 53 -40.25 -44.66 -31.20
C LEU A 53 -40.52 -45.34 -32.55
N LYS A 54 -41.59 -44.97 -33.27
CA LYS A 54 -41.88 -45.54 -34.61
C LYS A 54 -40.76 -45.26 -35.61
N GLN A 55 -40.16 -44.07 -35.58
CA GLN A 55 -39.02 -43.75 -36.44
C GLN A 55 -37.79 -44.60 -36.08
N ALA A 56 -37.44 -44.69 -34.80
CA ALA A 56 -36.30 -45.49 -34.34
C ALA A 56 -36.46 -47.00 -34.65
N LEU A 57 -37.64 -47.57 -34.39
CA LEU A 57 -37.98 -48.96 -34.74
C LEU A 57 -37.79 -49.27 -36.23
N SER A 58 -37.90 -48.27 -37.12
CA SER A 58 -37.74 -48.47 -38.57
C SER A 58 -36.28 -48.52 -39.05
N ARG A 59 -35.32 -48.08 -38.23
CA ARG A 59 -33.92 -47.81 -38.66
C ARG A 59 -32.81 -48.32 -37.74
N SER A 60 -33.15 -48.68 -36.50
CA SER A 60 -32.19 -48.99 -35.42
C SER A 60 -32.46 -50.37 -34.82
N GLU A 61 -31.39 -51.10 -34.52
CA GLU A 61 -31.42 -52.44 -33.90
C GLU A 61 -31.45 -52.35 -32.36
N LEU A 62 -30.86 -51.28 -31.81
CA LEU A 62 -30.86 -50.94 -30.40
C LEU A 62 -31.46 -49.53 -30.21
N ILE A 63 -32.42 -49.39 -29.29
CA ILE A 63 -33.06 -48.11 -28.97
C ILE A 63 -32.97 -47.89 -27.47
N LEU A 64 -32.33 -46.81 -27.02
CA LEU A 64 -32.12 -46.53 -25.61
C LEU A 64 -32.89 -45.26 -25.20
N PHE A 65 -33.91 -45.45 -24.38
CA PHE A 65 -34.68 -44.38 -23.77
C PHE A 65 -34.05 -43.94 -22.45
N ILE A 66 -33.96 -42.63 -22.25
CA ILE A 66 -33.43 -42.00 -21.03
C ILE A 66 -34.49 -41.04 -20.52
N GLY A 67 -35.01 -41.25 -19.31
CA GLY A 67 -36.06 -40.42 -18.70
C GLY A 67 -37.49 -40.95 -18.91
N GLY A 68 -38.44 -40.31 -18.22
CA GLY A 68 -39.86 -40.67 -18.24
C GLY A 68 -40.22 -41.99 -17.54
N LEU A 69 -39.46 -42.39 -16.51
CA LEU A 69 -39.65 -43.65 -15.73
C LEU A 69 -40.11 -43.44 -14.27
N GLY A 70 -40.31 -42.19 -13.85
CA GLY A 70 -40.72 -41.82 -12.51
C GLY A 70 -42.22 -41.99 -12.21
N PRO A 71 -42.69 -41.41 -11.10
CA PRO A 71 -44.03 -41.62 -10.57
C PRO A 71 -45.07 -40.57 -11.04
N THR A 72 -44.73 -39.62 -11.91
CA THR A 72 -45.66 -38.54 -12.29
C THR A 72 -46.54 -38.92 -13.50
N LYS A 73 -47.28 -37.98 -14.10
CA LYS A 73 -48.24 -38.25 -15.20
C LYS A 73 -47.62 -38.06 -16.59
N ASP A 74 -46.50 -37.38 -16.61
CA ASP A 74 -45.64 -36.98 -17.72
C ASP A 74 -44.55 -38.04 -17.99
N ASP A 75 -44.15 -38.81 -16.97
CA ASP A 75 -43.38 -40.06 -17.08
C ASP A 75 -44.11 -41.13 -17.93
N LEU A 76 -44.07 -41.06 -19.26
CA LEU A 76 -44.89 -41.93 -20.14
C LEU A 76 -44.10 -42.99 -20.91
N THR A 77 -42.81 -43.18 -20.59
CA THR A 77 -41.90 -43.99 -21.42
C THR A 77 -42.29 -45.48 -21.45
N LYS A 78 -42.52 -46.10 -20.29
CA LYS A 78 -42.82 -47.54 -20.21
C LYS A 78 -44.15 -47.87 -20.90
N GLU A 79 -45.18 -47.08 -20.64
CA GLU A 79 -46.52 -47.23 -21.19
C GLU A 79 -46.56 -47.00 -22.71
N THR A 80 -45.86 -45.97 -23.20
CA THR A 80 -45.82 -45.66 -24.64
C THR A 80 -45.14 -46.78 -25.41
N ILE A 81 -44.03 -47.32 -24.89
CA ILE A 81 -43.30 -48.44 -25.50
C ILE A 81 -44.16 -49.72 -25.50
N CYS A 82 -44.79 -50.07 -24.38
CA CYS A 82 -45.64 -51.25 -24.30
C CYS A 82 -46.87 -51.14 -25.21
N SER A 83 -47.53 -49.98 -25.25
CA SER A 83 -48.67 -49.72 -26.13
C SER A 83 -48.28 -49.76 -27.61
N ALA A 84 -47.13 -49.20 -27.98
CA ALA A 84 -46.66 -49.19 -29.37
C ALA A 84 -46.32 -50.59 -29.90
N LEU A 85 -45.81 -51.45 -29.02
CA LEU A 85 -45.35 -52.80 -29.35
C LEU A 85 -46.43 -53.87 -29.14
N GLY A 86 -47.56 -53.55 -28.52
CA GLY A 86 -48.56 -54.54 -28.10
C GLY A 86 -47.97 -55.53 -27.08
N LEU A 87 -47.47 -54.99 -25.96
CA LEU A 87 -46.97 -55.75 -24.82
C LEU A 87 -47.85 -55.51 -23.60
N GLU A 88 -48.08 -56.56 -22.82
CA GLU A 88 -48.64 -56.44 -21.47
C GLU A 88 -47.60 -55.83 -20.52
N MET A 89 -48.07 -55.15 -19.48
CA MET A 89 -47.24 -54.71 -18.36
C MET A 89 -47.65 -55.44 -17.08
N GLU A 90 -46.70 -55.68 -16.20
CA GLU A 90 -46.92 -56.31 -14.90
C GLU A 90 -46.14 -55.59 -13.79
N ILE A 91 -46.59 -55.73 -12.54
CA ILE A 91 -45.90 -55.16 -11.38
C ILE A 91 -44.76 -56.10 -11.01
N HIS A 92 -43.52 -55.66 -11.19
CA HIS A 92 -42.36 -56.42 -10.75
C HIS A 92 -42.20 -56.30 -9.23
N GLN A 93 -42.71 -57.32 -8.51
CA GLN A 93 -42.80 -57.32 -7.06
C GLN A 93 -41.46 -57.00 -6.34
N PRO A 94 -40.29 -57.54 -6.73
CA PRO A 94 -39.01 -57.17 -6.11
C PRO A 94 -38.68 -55.68 -6.25
N SER A 95 -38.96 -55.06 -7.42
CA SER A 95 -38.79 -53.62 -7.59
C SER A 95 -39.79 -52.82 -6.78
N LEU A 96 -41.04 -53.27 -6.67
CA LEU A 96 -42.05 -52.62 -5.81
C LEU A 96 -41.60 -52.62 -4.34
N ASP A 97 -41.01 -53.71 -3.87
CA ASP A 97 -40.52 -53.80 -2.49
C ASP A 97 -39.27 -52.95 -2.28
N LYS A 98 -38.35 -52.87 -3.26
CA LYS A 98 -37.24 -51.89 -3.26
C LYS A 98 -37.72 -50.44 -3.25
N ILE A 99 -38.76 -50.11 -3.99
CA ILE A 99 -39.37 -48.77 -3.99
C ILE A 99 -39.98 -48.44 -2.62
N LYS A 100 -40.62 -49.41 -1.94
CA LYS A 100 -41.10 -49.23 -0.56
C LYS A 100 -39.95 -49.01 0.42
N GLU A 101 -38.86 -49.79 0.33
CA GLU A 101 -37.65 -49.61 1.15
C GLU A 101 -37.06 -48.20 0.95
N TYR A 102 -36.85 -47.79 -0.30
CA TYR A 102 -36.34 -46.47 -0.66
C TYR A 102 -37.18 -45.33 -0.07
N TYR A 103 -38.50 -45.37 -0.23
CA TYR A 103 -39.37 -44.32 0.32
C TYR A 103 -39.51 -44.38 1.84
N ALA A 104 -39.45 -45.56 2.47
CA ALA A 104 -39.45 -45.68 3.93
C ALA A 104 -38.22 -45.04 4.61
N HIS A 105 -37.12 -44.86 3.87
CA HIS A 105 -35.95 -44.11 4.34
C HIS A 105 -36.00 -42.61 4.09
N LEU A 106 -36.95 -42.11 3.28
CA LEU A 106 -37.03 -40.70 2.85
C LEU A 106 -38.29 -39.96 3.32
N CYS A 107 -39.41 -40.66 3.53
CA CYS A 107 -40.67 -40.07 3.99
C CYS A 107 -41.46 -41.04 4.88
N ALA A 108 -42.46 -40.52 5.61
CA ALA A 108 -43.26 -41.33 6.53
C ALA A 108 -44.12 -42.39 5.80
N HIS A 109 -44.65 -42.05 4.61
CA HIS A 109 -45.50 -42.92 3.80
C HIS A 109 -45.24 -42.70 2.31
N MET A 110 -45.05 -43.79 1.56
CA MET A 110 -44.99 -43.79 0.10
C MET A 110 -46.37 -43.49 -0.50
N THR A 111 -46.43 -42.67 -1.55
CA THR A 111 -47.67 -42.36 -2.28
C THR A 111 -47.98 -43.40 -3.36
N GLU A 112 -49.27 -43.63 -3.65
CA GLU A 112 -49.73 -44.71 -4.53
C GLU A 112 -49.17 -44.62 -5.97
N ASN A 113 -48.91 -43.40 -6.46
CA ASN A 113 -48.30 -43.19 -7.77
C ASN A 113 -46.85 -43.71 -7.88
N ASN A 114 -46.15 -43.98 -6.77
CA ASN A 114 -44.84 -44.64 -6.81
C ASN A 114 -44.92 -46.11 -7.21
N VAL A 115 -46.08 -46.78 -7.02
CA VAL A 115 -46.30 -48.17 -7.47
C VAL A 115 -46.12 -48.29 -8.99
N LYS A 116 -46.44 -47.23 -9.73
CA LYS A 116 -46.24 -47.11 -11.18
C LYS A 116 -44.78 -47.36 -11.60
N GLN A 117 -43.80 -46.97 -10.79
CA GLN A 117 -42.37 -47.14 -11.14
C GLN A 117 -41.99 -48.62 -11.24
N ALA A 118 -42.66 -49.49 -10.48
CA ALA A 118 -42.53 -50.94 -10.52
C ALA A 118 -43.33 -51.63 -11.64
N LEU A 119 -44.18 -50.89 -12.36
CA LEU A 119 -44.86 -51.39 -13.55
C LEU A 119 -43.85 -51.45 -14.70
N VAL A 120 -43.68 -52.63 -15.30
CA VAL A 120 -42.66 -52.90 -16.33
C VAL A 120 -43.25 -53.76 -17.45
N PRO A 121 -42.64 -53.81 -18.65
CA PRO A 121 -43.07 -54.73 -19.70
C PRO A 121 -42.94 -56.18 -19.21
N LYS A 122 -43.96 -56.99 -19.49
CA LYS A 122 -44.01 -58.39 -19.08
C LYS A 122 -42.88 -59.21 -19.71
N GLY A 123 -42.11 -59.90 -18.88
CA GLY A 123 -40.91 -60.62 -19.30
C GLY A 123 -39.72 -59.73 -19.75
N ALA A 124 -39.68 -58.46 -19.32
CA ALA A 124 -38.47 -57.64 -19.46
C ALA A 124 -37.34 -58.10 -18.52
N GLU A 125 -36.10 -57.87 -18.94
CA GLU A 125 -34.94 -57.95 -18.06
C GLU A 125 -34.88 -56.66 -17.23
N ILE A 126 -34.78 -56.77 -15.91
CA ILE A 126 -34.93 -55.63 -14.99
C ILE A 126 -33.56 -55.20 -14.46
N PHE A 127 -33.26 -53.91 -14.57
CA PHE A 127 -32.05 -53.31 -14.03
C PHE A 127 -32.37 -52.66 -12.69
N GLU A 128 -31.87 -53.26 -11.61
CA GLU A 128 -32.11 -52.75 -10.26
C GLU A 128 -31.43 -51.39 -10.08
N ASN A 129 -32.13 -50.45 -9.46
CA ASN A 129 -31.62 -49.11 -9.22
C ASN A 129 -31.17 -49.00 -7.77
N HIS A 130 -29.87 -49.15 -7.51
CA HIS A 130 -29.29 -49.02 -6.16
C HIS A 130 -29.10 -47.55 -5.72
N HIS A 131 -29.33 -46.59 -6.61
CA HIS A 131 -29.06 -45.17 -6.44
C HIS A 131 -30.31 -44.28 -6.42
N GLY A 132 -31.50 -44.87 -6.53
CA GLY A 132 -32.77 -44.15 -6.68
C GLY A 132 -33.98 -45.08 -6.65
N SER A 133 -35.07 -44.67 -7.30
CA SER A 133 -36.37 -45.36 -7.18
C SER A 133 -36.89 -45.99 -8.46
N ALA A 134 -36.55 -45.47 -9.64
CA ALA A 134 -37.08 -45.99 -10.90
C ALA A 134 -36.21 -47.16 -11.41
N PRO A 135 -36.68 -48.43 -11.42
CA PRO A 135 -35.94 -49.50 -12.07
C PRO A 135 -35.90 -49.28 -13.58
N GLY A 136 -34.72 -49.44 -14.15
CA GLY A 136 -34.55 -49.57 -15.59
C GLY A 136 -34.96 -50.96 -16.05
N CYS A 137 -35.09 -51.14 -17.37
CA CYS A 137 -35.36 -52.46 -17.94
C CYS A 137 -34.99 -52.52 -19.42
N ALA A 138 -34.75 -53.73 -19.92
CA ALA A 138 -34.57 -54.03 -21.33
C ALA A 138 -35.59 -55.07 -21.82
N ILE A 139 -35.99 -54.93 -23.08
CA ILE A 139 -36.79 -55.93 -23.82
C ILE A 139 -36.12 -56.23 -25.15
N HIS A 140 -36.28 -57.45 -25.64
CA HIS A 140 -35.90 -57.86 -26.99
C HIS A 140 -37.13 -58.35 -27.75
N LYS A 141 -37.43 -57.74 -28.90
CA LYS A 141 -38.59 -58.10 -29.73
C LYS A 141 -38.20 -58.17 -31.22
N GLY A 142 -38.29 -59.34 -31.81
CA GLY A 142 -37.89 -59.57 -33.21
C GLY A 142 -36.38 -59.44 -33.41
N ASN A 143 -35.94 -58.25 -33.84
CA ASN A 143 -34.53 -57.86 -34.00
C ASN A 143 -34.27 -56.47 -33.39
N GLN A 144 -35.10 -56.08 -32.40
CA GLN A 144 -35.04 -54.77 -31.74
C GLN A 144 -34.81 -54.98 -30.24
N TYR A 145 -33.67 -54.50 -29.77
CA TYR A 145 -33.34 -54.36 -28.35
C TYR A 145 -33.78 -52.96 -27.91
N ILE A 146 -34.59 -52.88 -26.86
CA ILE A 146 -35.11 -51.60 -26.36
C ILE A 146 -34.81 -51.50 -24.87
N VAL A 147 -34.05 -50.48 -24.51
CA VAL A 147 -33.53 -50.24 -23.17
C VAL A 147 -34.19 -48.98 -22.61
N MET A 148 -34.58 -48.98 -21.34
CA MET A 148 -35.25 -47.88 -20.65
C MET A 148 -34.50 -47.55 -19.36
N LEU A 149 -34.01 -46.32 -19.23
CA LEU A 149 -33.12 -45.86 -18.17
C LEU A 149 -33.66 -44.60 -17.46
N PRO A 150 -33.32 -44.39 -16.17
CA PRO A 150 -33.75 -43.20 -15.42
C PRO A 150 -33.14 -41.90 -15.99
N GLY A 151 -33.78 -40.77 -15.68
CA GLY A 151 -33.35 -39.43 -16.10
C GLY A 151 -32.20 -38.83 -15.27
N PRO A 152 -32.24 -38.88 -13.92
CA PRO A 152 -31.19 -38.27 -13.09
C PRO A 152 -29.79 -38.89 -13.33
N PRO A 153 -28.74 -38.10 -13.62
CA PRO A 153 -27.39 -38.62 -13.90
C PRO A 153 -26.83 -39.54 -12.81
N SER A 154 -27.16 -39.25 -11.54
CA SER A 154 -26.75 -40.05 -10.37
C SER A 154 -27.39 -41.43 -10.26
N GLU A 155 -28.53 -41.66 -10.93
CA GLU A 155 -29.16 -42.99 -11.07
C GLU A 155 -28.74 -43.65 -12.39
N PHE A 156 -28.56 -42.82 -13.43
CA PHE A 156 -28.28 -43.24 -14.79
C PHE A 156 -26.85 -43.76 -15.01
N GLU A 157 -25.82 -43.00 -14.60
CA GLU A 157 -24.43 -43.38 -14.87
C GLU A 157 -24.01 -44.70 -14.18
N PRO A 158 -24.37 -44.96 -12.90
CA PRO A 158 -24.15 -46.27 -12.27
C PRO A 158 -24.88 -47.40 -12.99
N MET A 159 -26.19 -47.25 -13.27
CA MET A 159 -26.99 -48.27 -13.95
C MET A 159 -26.45 -48.61 -15.34
N VAL A 160 -25.85 -47.65 -16.04
CA VAL A 160 -25.20 -47.90 -17.34
C VAL A 160 -23.97 -48.79 -17.20
N GLU A 161 -23.07 -48.55 -16.23
CA GLU A 161 -21.87 -49.37 -16.04
C GLU A 161 -22.18 -50.73 -15.39
N GLU A 162 -23.14 -50.78 -14.45
CA GLU A 162 -23.51 -51.99 -13.70
C GLU A 162 -24.36 -52.98 -14.49
N TRP A 163 -25.30 -52.50 -15.31
CA TRP A 163 -26.29 -53.34 -15.98
C TRP A 163 -26.26 -53.22 -17.50
N VAL A 164 -26.30 -52.00 -18.05
CA VAL A 164 -26.43 -51.80 -19.50
C VAL A 164 -25.18 -52.25 -20.26
N VAL A 165 -23.99 -51.97 -19.72
CA VAL A 165 -22.71 -52.38 -20.31
C VAL A 165 -22.58 -53.91 -20.35
N PRO A 166 -22.74 -54.67 -19.23
CA PRO A 166 -22.73 -56.13 -19.26
C PRO A 166 -23.83 -56.74 -20.14
N TYR A 167 -25.06 -56.23 -20.07
CA TYR A 167 -26.17 -56.69 -20.92
C TYR A 167 -25.82 -56.57 -22.40
N LEU A 168 -25.37 -55.40 -22.85
CA LEU A 168 -25.02 -55.18 -24.26
C LEU A 168 -23.76 -55.92 -24.70
N GLN A 169 -22.78 -56.15 -23.81
CA GLN A 169 -21.64 -57.02 -24.11
C GLN A 169 -22.07 -58.46 -24.43
N SER A 170 -23.06 -58.99 -23.69
CA SER A 170 -23.62 -60.33 -23.97
C SER A 170 -24.32 -60.42 -25.33
N VAL A 171 -24.86 -59.30 -25.82
CA VAL A 171 -25.59 -59.18 -27.08
C VAL A 171 -24.68 -58.93 -28.28
N THR A 172 -23.60 -58.14 -28.15
CA THR A 172 -22.74 -57.79 -29.30
C THR A 172 -21.68 -58.82 -29.64
N GLY A 173 -21.23 -59.63 -28.67
CA GLY A 173 -20.23 -60.69 -28.88
C GLY A 173 -18.86 -60.21 -29.36
N CYS A 174 -18.57 -58.91 -29.25
CA CYS A 174 -17.31 -58.30 -29.67
C CYS A 174 -16.99 -57.08 -28.80
N THR A 175 -15.71 -56.70 -28.74
CA THR A 175 -15.25 -55.58 -27.92
C THR A 175 -14.48 -54.56 -28.77
N ILE A 176 -14.47 -53.31 -28.30
CA ILE A 176 -13.62 -52.26 -28.84
C ILE A 176 -12.57 -51.85 -27.79
N TRP A 177 -11.35 -51.60 -28.27
CA TRP A 177 -10.37 -50.80 -27.56
C TRP A 177 -10.18 -49.45 -28.26
N SER A 178 -10.20 -48.36 -27.50
CA SER A 178 -9.77 -47.04 -27.97
C SER A 178 -8.57 -46.58 -27.16
N THR A 179 -7.61 -45.96 -27.84
CA THR A 179 -6.49 -45.22 -27.24
C THR A 179 -6.40 -43.84 -27.88
N THR A 180 -5.92 -42.84 -27.14
CA THR A 180 -5.75 -41.47 -27.64
C THR A 180 -4.29 -41.07 -27.68
N LEU A 181 -3.90 -40.40 -28.75
CA LEU A 181 -2.73 -39.52 -28.77
C LEU A 181 -3.23 -38.07 -28.65
N ARG A 182 -2.42 -37.20 -28.04
CA ARG A 182 -2.68 -35.76 -28.02
C ARG A 182 -1.48 -34.97 -28.47
N GLU A 183 -1.74 -33.99 -29.34
CA GLU A 183 -0.71 -33.24 -30.04
C GLU A 183 -0.76 -31.75 -29.73
N PHE A 184 0.41 -31.14 -29.62
CA PHE A 184 0.58 -29.72 -29.41
C PHE A 184 1.73 -29.14 -30.26
N GLY A 185 1.53 -27.92 -30.75
CA GLY A 185 2.54 -27.20 -31.55
C GLY A 185 2.60 -27.57 -33.04
N ILE A 186 1.78 -28.53 -33.49
CA ILE A 186 1.51 -28.81 -34.90
C ILE A 186 0.13 -28.24 -35.30
N GLY A 187 0.01 -27.71 -36.51
CA GLY A 187 -1.27 -27.22 -37.04
C GLY A 187 -2.10 -28.36 -37.63
N GLU A 188 -3.42 -28.31 -37.45
CA GLU A 188 -4.40 -29.35 -37.82
C GLU A 188 -4.18 -29.94 -39.23
N SER A 189 -4.17 -29.11 -40.28
CA SER A 189 -3.97 -29.57 -41.66
C SER A 189 -2.59 -30.21 -41.91
N LEU A 190 -1.56 -29.84 -41.15
CA LEU A 190 -0.22 -30.45 -41.24
C LEU A 190 -0.12 -31.76 -40.44
N LEU A 191 -0.90 -31.90 -39.38
CA LEU A 191 -1.09 -33.17 -38.67
C LEU A 191 -1.82 -34.15 -39.59
N GLU A 192 -2.96 -33.75 -40.14
CA GLU A 192 -3.77 -34.55 -41.07
C GLU A 192 -2.95 -35.01 -42.29
N THR A 193 -2.25 -34.09 -42.97
CA THR A 193 -1.37 -34.40 -44.11
C THR A 193 -0.26 -35.42 -43.78
N LYS A 194 0.14 -35.57 -42.51
CA LYS A 194 1.14 -36.56 -42.08
C LYS A 194 0.57 -37.96 -41.82
N ILE A 195 -0.73 -38.09 -41.58
CA ILE A 195 -1.36 -39.33 -41.10
C ILE A 195 -2.61 -39.75 -41.89
N ASP A 196 -2.96 -39.07 -42.99
CA ASP A 196 -4.13 -39.35 -43.85
C ASP A 196 -4.30 -40.85 -44.19
N ASP A 197 -3.24 -41.53 -44.62
CA ASP A 197 -3.24 -42.98 -44.89
C ASP A 197 -3.57 -43.86 -43.67
N LEU A 198 -3.35 -43.34 -42.45
CA LEU A 198 -3.71 -43.99 -41.19
C LEU A 198 -5.14 -43.64 -40.74
N LEU A 199 -5.69 -42.48 -41.15
CA LEU A 199 -7.09 -42.10 -40.94
C LEU A 199 -8.05 -42.91 -41.81
N GLN A 200 -7.59 -43.33 -43.00
CA GLN A 200 -8.36 -44.15 -43.95
C GLN A 200 -8.45 -45.65 -43.55
N GLY A 201 -7.90 -46.05 -42.40
CA GLY A 201 -7.94 -47.42 -41.89
C GLY A 201 -9.35 -47.89 -41.50
N GLN A 202 -9.70 -49.14 -41.85
CA GLN A 202 -11.00 -49.74 -41.49
C GLN A 202 -11.02 -50.38 -40.09
N ASN A 203 -9.90 -50.97 -39.66
CA ASN A 203 -9.73 -51.55 -38.32
C ASN A 203 -8.20 -51.74 -38.04
N PRO A 204 -7.57 -50.96 -37.14
CA PRO A 204 -8.15 -49.82 -36.41
C PRO A 204 -8.67 -48.73 -37.35
N THR A 205 -9.67 -47.98 -36.88
CA THR A 205 -9.99 -46.65 -37.40
C THR A 205 -9.21 -45.59 -36.61
N ALA A 206 -8.94 -44.44 -37.22
CA ALA A 206 -8.38 -43.29 -36.51
C ALA A 206 -9.18 -42.02 -36.85
N ALA A 207 -9.48 -41.21 -35.84
CA ALA A 207 -10.27 -39.99 -35.96
C ALA A 207 -9.59 -38.82 -35.26
N VAL A 208 -9.50 -37.68 -35.95
CA VAL A 208 -8.92 -36.42 -35.45
C VAL A 208 -10.00 -35.58 -34.78
N TYR A 209 -9.72 -35.07 -33.59
CA TYR A 209 -10.59 -34.15 -32.85
C TYR A 209 -9.82 -32.87 -32.50
N ALA A 210 -10.13 -31.77 -33.20
CA ALA A 210 -9.65 -30.45 -32.83
C ALA A 210 -10.21 -30.02 -31.47
N LYS A 211 -9.34 -29.55 -30.58
CA LYS A 211 -9.68 -28.94 -29.29
C LYS A 211 -9.15 -27.50 -29.25
N GLU A 212 -9.47 -26.76 -28.18
CA GLU A 212 -8.93 -25.41 -28.06
C GLU A 212 -7.42 -25.44 -27.77
N GLY A 213 -6.62 -25.25 -28.83
CA GLY A 213 -5.17 -25.16 -28.76
C GLY A 213 -4.41 -26.49 -28.75
N GLU A 214 -5.08 -27.63 -28.85
CA GLU A 214 -4.49 -28.97 -28.99
C GLU A 214 -5.30 -29.82 -29.97
N VAL A 215 -4.75 -30.96 -30.38
CA VAL A 215 -5.48 -32.00 -31.13
C VAL A 215 -5.50 -33.27 -30.28
N GLU A 216 -6.55 -34.09 -30.45
CA GLU A 216 -6.59 -35.48 -30.00
C GLU A 216 -6.84 -36.39 -31.20
N VAL A 217 -5.94 -37.34 -31.47
CA VAL A 217 -6.21 -38.44 -32.41
C VAL A 217 -6.63 -39.68 -31.63
N ARG A 218 -7.86 -40.17 -31.86
CA ARG A 218 -8.34 -41.41 -31.24
C ARG A 218 -8.22 -42.56 -32.22
N ILE A 219 -7.47 -43.59 -31.81
CA ILE A 219 -7.25 -44.82 -32.57
C ILE A 219 -8.12 -45.91 -31.92
N THR A 220 -8.96 -46.57 -32.71
CA THR A 220 -10.02 -47.46 -32.21
C THR A 220 -10.05 -48.76 -32.99
N ALA A 221 -9.88 -49.90 -32.30
CA ALA A 221 -9.90 -51.23 -32.91
C ALA A 221 -11.05 -52.07 -32.37
N LYS A 222 -11.66 -52.88 -33.25
CA LYS A 222 -12.73 -53.84 -32.92
C LYS A 222 -12.22 -55.26 -33.10
N ALA A 223 -12.44 -56.12 -32.11
CA ALA A 223 -11.85 -57.45 -32.07
C ALA A 223 -12.71 -58.46 -31.28
N ALA A 224 -12.31 -59.73 -31.28
CA ALA A 224 -12.92 -60.77 -30.46
C ALA A 224 -12.46 -60.71 -28.99
N SER A 225 -11.34 -60.03 -28.71
CA SER A 225 -10.84 -59.82 -27.34
C SER A 225 -10.15 -58.46 -27.16
N GLU A 226 -10.11 -57.97 -25.92
CA GLU A 226 -9.51 -56.67 -25.59
C GLU A 226 -7.99 -56.67 -25.87
N ALA A 227 -7.31 -57.79 -25.66
CA ALA A 227 -5.89 -57.95 -25.94
C ALA A 227 -5.57 -57.86 -27.46
N GLU A 228 -6.43 -58.44 -28.29
CA GLU A 228 -6.35 -58.36 -29.75
C GLU A 228 -6.59 -56.91 -30.23
N ALA A 229 -7.64 -56.25 -29.73
CA ALA A 229 -7.91 -54.84 -30.06
C ALA A 229 -6.75 -53.91 -29.64
N LYS A 230 -6.19 -54.09 -28.45
CA LYS A 230 -4.98 -53.37 -27.99
C LYS A 230 -3.80 -53.57 -28.93
N SER A 231 -3.54 -54.81 -29.36
CA SER A 231 -2.44 -55.13 -30.27
C SER A 231 -2.62 -54.50 -31.66
N LEU A 232 -3.85 -54.38 -32.15
CA LEU A 232 -4.16 -53.68 -33.41
C LEU A 232 -3.92 -52.16 -33.28
N CYS A 233 -4.42 -51.53 -32.22
CA CYS A 233 -4.17 -50.10 -31.95
C CYS A 233 -2.67 -49.78 -31.82
N ALA A 234 -1.89 -50.64 -31.16
CA ALA A 234 -0.47 -50.39 -30.87
C ALA A 234 0.39 -50.14 -32.12
N GLY A 235 0.12 -50.84 -33.23
CA GLY A 235 0.85 -50.64 -34.49
C GLY A 235 0.63 -49.24 -35.08
N VAL A 236 -0.62 -48.76 -35.08
CA VAL A 236 -0.97 -47.41 -35.56
C VAL A 236 -0.43 -46.33 -34.62
N VAL A 237 -0.45 -46.57 -33.30
CA VAL A 237 0.09 -45.67 -32.28
C VAL A 237 1.59 -45.39 -32.51
N GLU A 238 2.42 -46.42 -32.70
CA GLU A 238 3.87 -46.23 -32.86
C GLU A 238 4.24 -45.59 -34.21
N GLU A 239 3.49 -45.88 -35.28
CA GLU A 239 3.65 -45.20 -36.57
C GLU A 239 3.28 -43.70 -36.46
N MET A 240 2.16 -43.37 -35.81
CA MET A 240 1.78 -41.97 -35.56
C MET A 240 2.82 -41.23 -34.70
N LYS A 241 3.31 -41.84 -33.61
CA LYS A 241 4.42 -41.29 -32.81
C LYS A 241 5.67 -41.06 -33.64
N THR A 242 6.01 -41.99 -34.55
CA THR A 242 7.18 -41.89 -35.43
C THR A 242 7.07 -40.70 -36.40
N ARG A 243 5.88 -40.45 -36.96
CA ARG A 243 5.64 -39.35 -37.92
C ARG A 243 5.45 -37.98 -37.27
N LEU A 244 4.81 -37.94 -36.09
CA LEU A 244 4.46 -36.70 -35.38
C LEU A 244 5.56 -36.26 -34.41
N GLY A 245 6.32 -37.20 -33.83
CA GLY A 245 7.45 -36.97 -32.93
C GLY A 245 7.07 -36.14 -31.70
N ASP A 246 7.95 -35.20 -31.34
CA ASP A 246 7.79 -34.22 -30.25
C ASP A 246 6.45 -33.46 -30.20
N ALA A 247 5.65 -33.46 -31.27
CA ALA A 247 4.30 -32.89 -31.26
C ALA A 247 3.35 -33.69 -30.36
N VAL A 248 3.49 -35.02 -30.30
CA VAL A 248 2.75 -35.86 -29.36
C VAL A 248 3.23 -35.54 -27.95
N TYR A 249 2.32 -35.11 -27.08
CA TYR A 249 2.63 -34.77 -25.69
C TYR A 249 2.29 -35.86 -24.68
N GLY A 250 1.41 -36.81 -25.06
CA GLY A 250 1.10 -37.99 -24.28
C GLY A 250 0.19 -38.96 -25.04
N GLN A 251 0.08 -40.17 -24.50
CA GLN A 251 -0.88 -41.20 -24.90
C GLN A 251 -1.79 -41.49 -23.70
N ASP A 252 -3.09 -41.61 -23.94
CA ASP A 252 -4.12 -41.91 -22.92
C ASP A 252 -4.10 -40.97 -21.70
N VAL A 253 -3.63 -39.72 -21.89
CA VAL A 253 -3.63 -38.64 -20.89
C VAL A 253 -4.82 -37.71 -21.11
N GLU A 254 -5.35 -37.14 -20.02
CA GLU A 254 -6.47 -36.21 -20.08
C GLU A 254 -6.05 -34.75 -20.35
N SER A 255 -4.78 -34.39 -20.15
CA SER A 255 -4.31 -33.02 -20.42
C SER A 255 -2.79 -32.81 -20.45
N MET A 256 -2.36 -31.67 -21.03
CA MET A 256 -0.98 -31.21 -21.01
C MET A 256 -0.44 -30.98 -19.59
N GLN A 257 -1.25 -30.46 -18.65
CA GLN A 257 -0.82 -30.27 -17.26
C GLN A 257 -0.54 -31.60 -16.55
N GLU A 258 -1.29 -32.66 -16.87
CA GLU A 258 -1.05 -34.02 -16.36
C GLU A 258 0.27 -34.58 -16.87
N ALA A 259 0.53 -34.50 -18.18
CA ALA A 259 1.79 -34.93 -18.79
C ALA A 259 3.01 -34.17 -18.21
N VAL A 260 2.86 -32.86 -17.95
CA VAL A 260 3.89 -32.05 -17.26
C VAL A 260 4.12 -32.53 -15.82
N VAL A 261 3.06 -32.73 -15.03
CA VAL A 261 3.18 -33.17 -13.63
C VAL A 261 3.77 -34.59 -13.55
N ALA A 262 3.41 -35.49 -14.47
CA ALA A 262 3.99 -36.82 -14.58
C ALA A 262 5.49 -36.76 -14.91
N ALA A 263 5.90 -36.02 -15.95
CA ALA A 263 7.30 -35.85 -16.33
C ALA A 263 8.15 -35.22 -15.20
N LEU A 264 7.62 -34.21 -14.50
CA LEU A 264 8.30 -33.60 -13.35
C LEU A 264 8.48 -34.59 -12.18
N LYS A 265 7.44 -35.39 -11.87
CA LYS A 265 7.51 -36.44 -10.83
C LYS A 265 8.55 -37.51 -11.19
N GLU A 266 8.55 -37.99 -12.44
CA GLU A 266 9.45 -39.02 -12.94
C GLU A 266 10.93 -38.58 -12.90
N LYS A 267 11.22 -37.36 -13.39
CA LYS A 267 12.58 -36.79 -13.38
C LYS A 267 12.98 -36.16 -12.05
N LYS A 268 12.09 -36.14 -11.05
CA LYS A 268 12.27 -35.52 -9.72
C LYS A 268 12.63 -34.03 -9.78
N LEU A 269 11.98 -33.30 -10.70
CA LEU A 269 12.17 -31.87 -10.93
C LEU A 269 11.05 -31.05 -10.31
N THR A 270 11.39 -29.88 -9.80
CA THR A 270 10.44 -28.92 -9.21
C THR A 270 10.21 -27.69 -10.10
N LEU A 271 9.00 -27.13 -10.01
CA LEU A 271 8.52 -26.03 -10.84
C LEU A 271 8.00 -24.85 -9.99
N ALA A 272 8.31 -23.64 -10.44
CA ALA A 272 7.71 -22.39 -9.98
C ALA A 272 7.22 -21.53 -11.16
N THR A 273 6.17 -20.73 -10.96
CA THR A 273 5.58 -19.86 -11.98
C THR A 273 5.52 -18.39 -11.55
N ALA A 274 5.70 -17.49 -12.52
CA ALA A 274 5.41 -16.07 -12.43
C ALA A 274 4.55 -15.66 -13.63
N GLU A 275 3.35 -15.18 -13.35
CA GLU A 275 2.31 -14.96 -14.35
C GLU A 275 1.90 -13.48 -14.39
N SER A 276 1.68 -12.93 -15.58
CA SER A 276 1.05 -11.62 -15.78
C SER A 276 -0.26 -11.81 -16.55
N CYS A 277 -0.22 -11.90 -17.89
CA CYS A 277 -1.43 -11.95 -18.71
C CYS A 277 -2.32 -13.18 -18.50
N THR A 278 -1.74 -14.33 -18.14
CA THR A 278 -2.48 -15.56 -17.80
C THR A 278 -3.19 -15.46 -16.44
N GLY A 279 -2.72 -14.59 -15.54
CA GLY A 279 -3.39 -14.25 -14.28
C GLY A 279 -3.38 -15.32 -13.18
N GLY A 280 -2.61 -16.41 -13.33
CA GLY A 280 -2.62 -17.56 -12.41
C GLY A 280 -3.13 -18.86 -13.05
N LEU A 281 -3.58 -18.82 -14.32
CA LEU A 281 -4.13 -19.96 -15.06
C LEU A 281 -3.14 -21.13 -15.18
N MET A 282 -1.84 -20.88 -15.32
CA MET A 282 -0.84 -21.97 -15.36
C MET A 282 -0.73 -22.65 -13.99
N SER A 283 -0.69 -21.84 -12.93
CA SER A 283 -0.66 -22.32 -11.55
C SER A 283 -1.90 -23.14 -11.19
N GLN A 284 -3.10 -22.63 -11.55
CA GLN A 284 -4.38 -23.34 -11.43
C GLN A 284 -4.31 -24.71 -12.10
N ARG A 285 -3.97 -24.75 -13.39
CA ARG A 285 -3.96 -25.99 -14.18
C ARG A 285 -2.96 -27.01 -13.64
N ILE A 286 -1.80 -26.58 -13.14
CA ILE A 286 -0.90 -27.50 -12.44
C ILE A 286 -1.56 -28.09 -11.19
N THR A 287 -2.26 -27.27 -10.39
CA THR A 287 -2.92 -27.72 -9.15
C THR A 287 -4.21 -28.52 -9.34
N GLU A 288 -4.79 -28.56 -10.54
CA GLU A 288 -5.91 -29.47 -10.88
C GLU A 288 -5.51 -30.95 -10.80
N ILE A 289 -4.21 -31.26 -10.94
CA ILE A 289 -3.71 -32.64 -10.99
C ILE A 289 -3.41 -33.18 -9.59
N PRO A 290 -4.00 -34.33 -9.18
CA PRO A 290 -3.74 -34.93 -7.88
C PRO A 290 -2.25 -35.13 -7.55
N GLY A 291 -1.84 -34.66 -6.38
CA GLY A 291 -0.45 -34.71 -5.92
C GLY A 291 0.52 -33.83 -6.70
N ALA A 292 0.06 -32.79 -7.40
CA ALA A 292 0.94 -31.79 -8.02
C ALA A 292 1.83 -31.04 -7.00
N SER A 293 1.45 -31.01 -5.72
CA SER A 293 2.25 -30.50 -4.61
C SER A 293 3.62 -31.18 -4.45
N ALA A 294 3.83 -32.37 -5.01
CA ALA A 294 5.13 -33.04 -5.04
C ALA A 294 6.14 -32.37 -6.00
N VAL A 295 5.68 -31.52 -6.93
CA VAL A 295 6.50 -30.86 -7.96
C VAL A 295 6.30 -29.34 -8.05
N PHE A 296 5.17 -28.81 -7.57
CA PHE A 296 4.83 -27.39 -7.68
C PHE A 296 4.62 -26.76 -6.30
N GLY A 297 5.51 -25.83 -5.94
CA GLY A 297 5.53 -25.19 -4.61
C GLY A 297 5.40 -23.66 -4.61
N PHE A 298 5.39 -23.01 -5.77
CA PHE A 298 5.30 -21.54 -5.86
C PHE A 298 4.68 -21.08 -7.17
N GLY A 299 3.56 -20.35 -7.09
CA GLY A 299 3.02 -19.56 -8.19
C GLY A 299 2.74 -18.12 -7.78
N ALA A 300 3.03 -17.17 -8.66
CA ALA A 300 2.85 -15.75 -8.38
C ALA A 300 2.17 -15.00 -9.55
N ALA A 301 0.92 -14.58 -9.33
CA ALA A 301 0.21 -13.66 -10.23
C ALA A 301 0.75 -12.21 -10.06
N THR A 302 1.83 -11.90 -10.75
CA THR A 302 2.48 -10.58 -10.76
C THR A 302 1.91 -9.65 -11.84
N TYR A 303 0.60 -9.43 -11.80
CA TYR A 303 -0.13 -8.68 -12.83
C TYR A 303 0.43 -7.26 -13.05
N ALA A 304 0.66 -6.51 -11.97
CA ALA A 304 1.20 -5.15 -12.00
C ALA A 304 2.74 -5.10 -11.87
N ASP A 305 3.37 -4.02 -12.37
CA ASP A 305 4.83 -3.86 -12.35
C ASP A 305 5.43 -3.70 -10.95
N PHE A 306 4.70 -3.18 -9.96
CA PHE A 306 5.16 -3.19 -8.56
C PHE A 306 5.22 -4.61 -8.01
N ALA A 307 4.28 -5.49 -8.37
CA ALA A 307 4.30 -6.90 -7.97
C ALA A 307 5.47 -7.65 -8.64
N LYS A 308 5.74 -7.38 -9.93
CA LYS A 308 6.93 -7.90 -10.61
C LYS A 308 8.24 -7.41 -9.95
N GLN A 309 8.29 -6.17 -9.48
CA GLN A 309 9.44 -5.64 -8.74
C GLN A 309 9.61 -6.32 -7.37
N ASN A 310 8.60 -6.24 -6.50
CA ASN A 310 8.68 -6.68 -5.10
C ASN A 310 8.76 -8.21 -4.97
N THR A 311 7.90 -8.94 -5.69
CA THR A 311 7.87 -10.40 -5.61
C THR A 311 9.09 -11.01 -6.32
N LEU A 312 9.43 -10.57 -7.54
CA LEU A 312 10.40 -11.28 -8.38
C LEU A 312 11.81 -10.66 -8.37
N GLY A 313 11.98 -9.44 -7.84
CA GLY A 313 13.28 -8.76 -7.82
C GLY A 313 13.72 -8.31 -9.22
N ILE A 314 12.75 -7.86 -10.02
CA ILE A 314 13.00 -7.19 -11.31
C ILE A 314 13.21 -5.69 -11.02
N ARG A 315 14.17 -5.04 -11.67
CA ARG A 315 14.47 -3.62 -11.38
C ARG A 315 13.59 -2.69 -12.21
N ARG A 316 13.22 -1.52 -11.66
CA ARG A 316 12.53 -0.43 -12.39
C ARG A 316 13.19 -0.07 -13.74
N SER A 317 14.51 -0.24 -13.86
CA SER A 317 15.27 -0.03 -15.09
C SER A 317 14.88 -0.97 -16.25
N TYR A 318 14.43 -2.21 -15.97
CA TYR A 318 13.93 -3.12 -17.01
C TYR A 318 12.62 -2.58 -17.59
N PHE A 319 11.66 -2.23 -16.75
CA PHE A 319 10.37 -1.68 -17.17
C PHE A 319 10.52 -0.34 -17.92
N LYS A 320 11.39 0.56 -17.44
CA LYS A 320 11.67 1.83 -18.15
C LYS A 320 12.25 1.59 -19.56
N LYS A 321 13.20 0.65 -19.71
CA LYS A 321 13.89 0.41 -20.98
C LYS A 321 13.11 -0.48 -21.97
N TYR A 322 12.51 -1.57 -21.48
CA TYR A 322 11.95 -2.64 -22.31
C TYR A 322 10.41 -2.75 -22.24
N GLY A 323 9.77 -2.17 -21.23
CA GLY A 323 8.34 -2.39 -20.95
C GLY A 323 8.03 -3.74 -20.31
N ALA A 324 6.83 -3.87 -19.75
CA ALA A 324 6.37 -5.07 -19.04
C ALA A 324 6.16 -6.28 -19.97
N VAL A 325 5.72 -6.03 -21.22
CA VAL A 325 5.60 -7.04 -22.27
C VAL A 325 6.90 -7.07 -23.09
N SER A 326 7.89 -7.79 -22.56
CA SER A 326 9.18 -7.95 -23.23
C SER A 326 9.86 -9.27 -22.87
N GLU A 327 10.68 -9.78 -23.80
CA GLU A 327 11.57 -10.93 -23.61
C GLU A 327 12.40 -10.79 -22.33
N GLN A 328 12.94 -9.60 -22.08
CA GLN A 328 13.84 -9.35 -20.95
C GLN A 328 13.09 -9.35 -19.62
N VAL A 329 11.83 -8.89 -19.58
CA VAL A 329 10.97 -9.03 -18.40
C VAL A 329 10.52 -10.48 -18.21
N ALA A 330 10.14 -11.21 -19.27
CA ALA A 330 9.81 -12.64 -19.19
C ALA A 330 10.97 -13.46 -18.59
N CYS A 331 12.20 -13.25 -19.10
CA CYS A 331 13.41 -13.88 -18.57
C CYS A 331 13.67 -13.53 -17.09
N ARG A 332 13.44 -12.27 -16.69
CA ARG A 332 13.58 -11.85 -15.28
C ARG A 332 12.45 -12.38 -14.40
N MET A 333 11.25 -12.61 -14.93
CA MET A 333 10.14 -13.26 -14.23
C MET A 333 10.46 -14.75 -13.99
N ALA A 334 10.93 -15.47 -15.01
CA ALA A 334 11.37 -16.86 -14.90
C ALA A 334 12.49 -17.05 -13.85
N LEU A 335 13.51 -16.19 -13.85
CA LEU A 335 14.56 -16.16 -12.82
C LEU A 335 14.02 -15.83 -11.42
N GLY A 336 13.04 -14.93 -11.34
CA GLY A 336 12.40 -14.54 -10.08
C GLY A 336 11.59 -15.68 -9.47
N ALA A 337 10.76 -16.35 -10.29
CA ALA A 337 9.97 -17.52 -9.90
C ALA A 337 10.88 -18.63 -9.39
N ARG A 338 11.88 -19.03 -10.19
CA ARG A 338 12.84 -20.07 -9.81
C ARG A 338 13.50 -19.81 -8.46
N ARG A 339 13.94 -18.55 -8.23
CA ARG A 339 14.61 -18.13 -7.00
C ARG A 339 13.67 -18.08 -5.80
N ARG A 340 12.39 -17.76 -5.99
CA ARG A 340 11.39 -17.66 -4.89
C ARG A 340 10.79 -19.01 -4.51
N GLY A 341 10.54 -19.89 -5.48
CA GLY A 341 10.07 -21.26 -5.23
C GLY A 341 11.18 -22.26 -4.93
N HIS A 342 12.45 -21.82 -4.90
CA HIS A 342 13.63 -22.68 -4.72
C HIS A 342 13.72 -23.85 -5.71
N SER A 343 13.19 -23.67 -6.93
CA SER A 343 12.86 -24.75 -7.84
C SER A 343 13.91 -25.01 -8.93
N ASP A 344 13.84 -26.17 -9.56
CA ASP A 344 14.69 -26.55 -10.70
C ASP A 344 14.36 -25.75 -11.95
N ILE A 345 13.06 -25.61 -12.23
CA ILE A 345 12.49 -24.83 -13.33
C ILE A 345 11.71 -23.65 -12.76
N GLY A 346 11.93 -22.45 -13.29
CA GLY A 346 11.05 -21.30 -13.04
C GLY A 346 10.55 -20.69 -14.34
N VAL A 347 9.24 -20.48 -14.46
CA VAL A 347 8.57 -19.97 -15.67
C VAL A 347 8.12 -18.53 -15.48
N GLY A 348 8.18 -17.72 -16.54
CA GLY A 348 7.71 -16.34 -16.59
C GLY A 348 6.83 -16.09 -17.81
N ILE A 349 5.61 -15.58 -17.62
CA ILE A 349 4.65 -15.28 -18.70
C ILE A 349 4.22 -13.81 -18.63
N THR A 350 4.44 -13.04 -19.71
CA THR A 350 4.00 -11.64 -19.83
C THR A 350 3.57 -11.30 -21.26
N GLY A 351 2.51 -10.52 -21.44
CA GLY A 351 1.89 -10.31 -22.74
C GLY A 351 0.65 -9.43 -22.74
N VAL A 352 0.11 -9.17 -23.92
CA VAL A 352 -1.14 -8.42 -24.15
C VAL A 352 -2.25 -9.40 -24.50
N ALA A 353 -3.17 -9.64 -23.57
CA ALA A 353 -4.33 -10.52 -23.80
C ALA A 353 -5.55 -9.81 -24.41
N GLY A 354 -5.54 -8.47 -24.51
CA GLY A 354 -6.64 -7.69 -25.07
C GLY A 354 -7.78 -7.39 -24.07
N PRO A 355 -8.87 -6.72 -24.52
CA PRO A 355 -9.17 -6.41 -25.93
C PRO A 355 -8.25 -5.36 -26.58
N ASP A 356 -7.59 -4.53 -25.78
CA ASP A 356 -6.73 -3.42 -26.24
C ASP A 356 -5.22 -3.76 -26.22
N SER A 357 -4.44 -2.97 -26.96
CA SER A 357 -2.97 -2.97 -26.91
C SER A 357 -2.44 -2.43 -25.57
N ASP A 358 -1.16 -2.65 -25.25
CA ASP A 358 -0.53 -1.99 -24.08
C ASP A 358 -0.08 -0.55 -24.35
N ASP A 359 0.31 0.17 -23.30
CA ASP A 359 0.84 1.56 -23.31
C ASP A 359 2.06 1.77 -24.23
N ARG A 360 2.61 0.72 -24.82
CA ARG A 360 3.74 0.75 -25.77
C ARG A 360 3.36 0.26 -27.17
N GLY A 361 2.07 0.04 -27.43
CA GLY A 361 1.54 -0.39 -28.72
C GLY A 361 1.82 -1.85 -29.07
N ASN A 362 2.17 -2.71 -28.10
CA ASN A 362 2.30 -4.14 -28.36
C ASN A 362 0.93 -4.71 -28.80
N PRO A 363 0.82 -5.35 -29.99
CA PRO A 363 -0.46 -5.87 -30.46
C PRO A 363 -1.02 -6.97 -29.56
N VAL A 364 -2.34 -6.97 -29.40
CA VAL A 364 -3.10 -8.04 -28.74
C VAL A 364 -2.73 -9.40 -29.31
N GLY A 365 -2.45 -10.36 -28.43
CA GLY A 365 -1.90 -11.67 -28.79
C GLY A 365 -0.38 -11.76 -28.67
N THR A 366 0.34 -10.65 -28.52
CA THR A 366 1.78 -10.65 -28.22
C THR A 366 2.03 -11.18 -26.81
N VAL A 367 2.66 -12.36 -26.69
CA VAL A 367 3.02 -12.95 -25.40
C VAL A 367 4.46 -13.45 -25.42
N TYR A 368 5.22 -13.17 -24.37
CA TYR A 368 6.53 -13.77 -24.12
C TYR A 368 6.40 -14.83 -23.03
N ILE A 369 6.80 -16.05 -23.34
CA ILE A 369 7.00 -17.12 -22.36
C ILE A 369 8.51 -17.37 -22.19
N ALA A 370 8.94 -17.56 -20.96
CA ALA A 370 10.32 -17.88 -20.63
C ALA A 370 10.41 -18.94 -19.53
N ALA A 371 11.49 -19.73 -19.55
CA ALA A 371 11.83 -20.69 -18.50
C ALA A 371 13.32 -20.64 -18.17
N ALA A 372 13.64 -20.66 -16.87
CA ALA A 372 15.00 -20.77 -16.36
C ALA A 372 15.24 -22.20 -15.84
N PHE A 373 16.20 -22.93 -16.41
CA PHE A 373 16.53 -24.31 -16.05
C PHE A 373 18.05 -24.54 -16.11
N GLY A 374 18.59 -25.35 -15.20
CA GLY A 374 20.04 -25.59 -15.12
C GLY A 374 20.83 -24.28 -15.03
N LYS A 375 21.67 -23.98 -16.04
CA LYS A 375 22.45 -22.73 -16.19
C LYS A 375 21.90 -21.79 -17.28
N GLN A 376 20.77 -22.13 -17.90
CA GLN A 376 20.20 -21.48 -19.08
C GLN A 376 18.84 -20.83 -18.81
N LEU A 377 18.54 -19.80 -19.60
CA LEU A 377 17.22 -19.23 -19.85
C LEU A 377 16.82 -19.63 -21.26
N TYR A 378 15.54 -19.93 -21.45
CA TYR A 378 14.88 -20.17 -22.74
C TYR A 378 13.71 -19.20 -22.83
N VAL A 379 13.49 -18.57 -23.99
CA VAL A 379 12.43 -17.59 -24.18
C VAL A 379 11.92 -17.58 -25.62
N ARG A 380 10.62 -17.36 -25.80
CA ARG A 380 9.96 -17.28 -27.11
C ARG A 380 8.90 -16.19 -27.12
N LYS A 381 8.86 -15.38 -28.18
CA LYS A 381 7.73 -14.53 -28.53
C LYS A 381 6.66 -15.39 -29.22
N LEU A 382 5.42 -15.20 -28.83
CA LEU A 382 4.22 -15.80 -29.40
C LEU A 382 3.32 -14.68 -29.92
N GLU A 383 2.64 -14.94 -31.03
CA GLU A 383 1.67 -14.03 -31.65
C GLU A 383 0.35 -14.81 -31.80
N LEU A 384 -0.49 -14.72 -30.77
CA LEU A 384 -1.59 -15.66 -30.51
C LEU A 384 -2.96 -15.18 -31.00
N LYS A 385 -3.06 -14.00 -31.63
CA LYS A 385 -4.32 -13.46 -32.16
C LYS A 385 -4.43 -13.75 -33.65
N ASN A 386 -5.39 -14.59 -34.05
CA ASN A 386 -5.90 -14.65 -35.41
C ASN A 386 -7.40 -14.27 -35.45
N GLY A 387 -7.80 -13.43 -36.39
CA GLY A 387 -9.18 -12.93 -36.51
C GLY A 387 -9.82 -12.53 -35.16
N ASN A 388 -10.94 -13.17 -34.85
CA ASN A 388 -11.75 -12.96 -33.64
C ASN A 388 -11.27 -13.80 -32.43
N THR A 389 -9.96 -14.04 -32.27
CA THR A 389 -9.42 -14.71 -31.07
C THR A 389 -9.78 -13.92 -29.81
N SER A 390 -10.43 -14.58 -28.85
CA SER A 390 -10.83 -13.99 -27.57
C SER A 390 -9.65 -13.82 -26.61
N ARG A 391 -9.82 -12.94 -25.60
CA ARG A 391 -8.86 -12.75 -24.51
C ARG A 391 -8.52 -14.07 -23.81
N GLU A 392 -9.53 -14.89 -23.52
CA GLU A 392 -9.35 -16.15 -22.81
C GLU A 392 -8.64 -17.20 -23.67
N LYS A 393 -8.90 -17.24 -24.99
CA LYS A 393 -8.14 -18.08 -25.93
C LYS A 393 -6.65 -17.71 -25.96
N ILE A 394 -6.31 -16.41 -25.94
CA ILE A 394 -4.91 -15.95 -25.83
C ILE A 394 -4.27 -16.42 -24.51
N ARG A 395 -4.99 -16.31 -23.38
CA ARG A 395 -4.51 -16.76 -22.06
C ARG A 395 -4.29 -18.27 -22.02
N HIS A 396 -5.22 -19.04 -22.57
CA HIS A 396 -5.15 -20.51 -22.64
C HIS A 396 -4.00 -20.98 -23.53
N LEU A 397 -3.85 -20.42 -24.74
CA LEU A 397 -2.74 -20.73 -25.65
C LEU A 397 -1.37 -20.37 -25.05
N ALA A 398 -1.26 -19.22 -24.37
CA ALA A 398 -0.05 -18.84 -23.65
C ALA A 398 0.30 -19.84 -22.53
N CYS A 399 -0.71 -20.32 -21.79
CA CYS A 399 -0.55 -21.36 -20.78
C CYS A 399 -0.11 -22.70 -21.40
N MET A 400 -0.71 -23.13 -22.51
CA MET A 400 -0.35 -24.37 -23.21
C MET A 400 1.11 -24.34 -23.70
N HIS A 401 1.55 -23.26 -24.35
CA HIS A 401 2.95 -23.11 -24.76
C HIS A 401 3.93 -23.06 -23.58
N ALA A 402 3.53 -22.50 -22.43
CA ALA A 402 4.35 -22.48 -21.23
C ALA A 402 4.46 -23.86 -20.56
N LEU A 403 3.38 -24.65 -20.57
CA LEU A 403 3.38 -26.05 -20.11
C LEU A 403 4.24 -26.94 -21.03
N ASP A 404 4.10 -26.81 -22.36
CA ASP A 404 4.93 -27.57 -23.31
C ASP A 404 6.42 -27.23 -23.18
N LEU A 405 6.77 -25.96 -22.92
CA LEU A 405 8.16 -25.59 -22.60
C LEU A 405 8.68 -26.32 -21.35
N VAL A 406 7.87 -26.47 -20.30
CA VAL A 406 8.25 -27.27 -19.12
C VAL A 406 8.38 -28.76 -19.47
N ARG A 407 7.43 -29.33 -20.23
CA ARG A 407 7.48 -30.73 -20.70
C ARG A 407 8.78 -31.00 -21.46
N ARG A 408 9.13 -30.14 -22.42
CA ARG A 408 10.35 -30.23 -23.23
C ARG A 408 11.62 -30.13 -22.38
N LEU A 409 11.66 -29.22 -21.40
CA LEU A 409 12.79 -29.07 -20.48
C LEU A 409 12.96 -30.27 -19.53
N ALA A 410 11.87 -30.87 -19.06
CA ALA A 410 11.91 -32.05 -18.19
C ALA A 410 12.33 -33.30 -18.96
N LEU A 411 11.78 -33.51 -20.16
CA LEU A 411 12.03 -34.71 -20.98
C LEU A 411 13.28 -34.63 -21.87
N GLY A 412 13.88 -33.44 -22.05
CA GLY A 412 15.06 -33.25 -22.89
C GLY A 412 14.77 -33.18 -24.40
N LEU A 413 13.56 -32.77 -24.77
CA LEU A 413 13.05 -32.69 -26.14
C LEU A 413 13.58 -31.45 -26.89
N ASP A 414 13.21 -31.26 -28.16
CA ASP A 414 13.69 -30.13 -28.94
C ASP A 414 13.24 -28.78 -28.35
N LEU A 415 14.18 -27.83 -28.36
CA LEU A 415 14.04 -26.45 -27.91
C LEU A 415 14.53 -25.43 -28.96
N SER A 416 14.74 -25.86 -30.22
CA SER A 416 15.20 -25.00 -31.33
C SER A 416 14.36 -23.73 -31.52
N ALA A 417 13.06 -23.81 -31.24
CA ALA A 417 12.11 -22.70 -31.30
C ALA A 417 12.23 -21.66 -30.16
N TYR A 418 13.19 -21.81 -29.24
CA TYR A 418 13.40 -20.92 -28.09
C TYR A 418 14.80 -20.29 -28.12
N THR A 419 14.86 -18.95 -28.08
CA THR A 419 16.12 -18.23 -27.89
C THR A 419 16.71 -18.56 -26.53
N SER A 420 17.99 -18.93 -26.47
CA SER A 420 18.64 -19.35 -25.21
C SER A 420 19.76 -18.42 -24.74
N TYR A 421 19.83 -18.20 -23.43
CA TYR A 421 20.77 -17.30 -22.78
C TYR A 421 21.39 -17.92 -21.53
N LYS A 422 22.70 -17.76 -21.33
CA LYS A 422 23.37 -18.15 -20.06
C LYS A 422 22.85 -17.26 -18.92
N ILE A 423 22.31 -17.83 -17.84
CA ILE A 423 21.73 -17.09 -16.69
C ILE A 423 22.70 -16.02 -16.14
N ALA A 424 24.01 -16.24 -16.26
CA ALA A 424 25.05 -15.29 -15.88
C ALA A 424 24.94 -13.92 -16.59
N SER A 425 24.47 -13.82 -17.85
CA SER A 425 24.31 -12.52 -18.52
C SER A 425 23.21 -11.70 -17.86
N TYR A 426 22.06 -12.32 -17.62
CA TYR A 426 20.88 -11.73 -16.97
C TYR A 426 21.06 -11.43 -15.47
N THR A 427 22.15 -11.87 -14.84
CA THR A 427 22.41 -11.72 -13.40
C THR A 427 23.72 -11.02 -13.04
N ARG A 428 24.58 -10.66 -14.01
CA ARG A 428 25.89 -10.00 -13.79
C ARG A 428 25.82 -8.78 -12.87
N GLY A 429 24.78 -7.95 -12.98
CA GLY A 429 24.59 -6.76 -12.13
C GLY A 429 24.02 -7.02 -10.72
N ASP A 430 23.48 -8.20 -10.42
CA ASP A 430 22.73 -8.47 -9.18
C ASP A 430 23.60 -8.74 -7.97
N ARG A 431 24.89 -9.05 -8.14
CA ARG A 431 25.81 -9.25 -7.01
C ARG A 431 26.08 -7.94 -6.25
N ALA A 432 26.31 -6.84 -6.96
CA ALA A 432 26.57 -5.53 -6.35
C ALA A 432 25.38 -5.01 -5.52
N VAL A 433 24.14 -5.26 -5.97
CA VAL A 433 22.95 -4.79 -5.24
C VAL A 433 22.70 -5.59 -3.96
N ARG A 434 22.92 -6.92 -3.97
CA ARG A 434 22.80 -7.72 -2.74
C ARG A 434 23.82 -7.31 -1.66
N ALA A 435 24.99 -6.82 -2.05
CA ALA A 435 25.96 -6.26 -1.11
C ALA A 435 25.43 -4.96 -0.47
N LEU A 436 24.78 -4.08 -1.25
CA LEU A 436 24.16 -2.85 -0.74
C LEU A 436 22.99 -3.14 0.21
N ASP A 437 22.22 -4.20 0.00
CA ASP A 437 21.16 -4.60 0.94
C ASP A 437 21.73 -5.08 2.28
N GLY A 438 22.88 -5.77 2.28
CA GLY A 438 23.63 -6.06 3.51
C GLY A 438 24.12 -4.79 4.23
N VAL A 439 24.63 -3.81 3.49
CA VAL A 439 25.06 -2.51 4.04
C VAL A 439 23.88 -1.73 4.63
N ARG A 440 22.68 -1.80 4.02
CA ARG A 440 21.45 -1.19 4.55
C ARG A 440 21.04 -1.79 5.90
N VAL A 441 21.11 -3.12 6.03
CA VAL A 441 20.82 -3.81 7.30
C VAL A 441 21.84 -3.41 8.38
N LEU A 442 23.13 -3.33 8.04
CA LEU A 442 24.17 -2.86 8.97
C LEU A 442 23.94 -1.40 9.40
N ALA A 443 23.59 -0.52 8.45
CA ALA A 443 23.28 0.88 8.73
C ALA A 443 22.05 1.06 9.61
N PHE A 444 21.01 0.22 9.44
CA PHE A 444 19.85 0.18 10.32
C PHE A 444 20.23 -0.21 11.76
N TYR A 445 21.02 -1.27 11.95
CA TYR A 445 21.47 -1.65 13.29
C TYR A 445 22.39 -0.60 13.93
N LEU A 446 23.25 0.06 13.16
CA LEU A 446 24.06 1.17 13.65
C LEU A 446 23.18 2.35 14.11
N ALA A 447 22.17 2.73 13.31
CA ALA A 447 21.23 3.78 13.67
C ALA A 447 20.38 3.42 14.91
N LEU A 448 19.99 2.15 15.06
CA LEU A 448 19.29 1.65 16.25
C LEU A 448 20.18 1.72 17.50
N CYS A 449 21.46 1.37 17.41
CA CYS A 449 22.41 1.51 18.51
C CYS A 449 22.60 2.98 18.93
N VAL A 450 22.71 3.89 17.95
CA VAL A 450 22.77 5.34 18.22
C VAL A 450 21.48 5.84 18.88
N PHE A 451 20.31 5.41 18.40
CA PHE A 451 19.01 5.79 18.96
C PHE A 451 18.85 5.33 20.43
N ILE A 452 19.23 4.09 20.73
CA ILE A 452 19.22 3.55 22.11
C ILE A 452 20.21 4.32 23.00
N GLY A 453 21.42 4.61 22.51
CA GLY A 453 22.41 5.43 23.22
C GLY A 453 21.87 6.83 23.56
N SER A 454 21.28 7.52 22.58
CA SER A 454 20.64 8.83 22.79
C SER A 454 19.50 8.75 23.82
N LEU A 455 18.66 7.71 23.80
CA LEU A 455 17.62 7.52 24.82
C LEU A 455 18.21 7.33 26.22
N THR A 456 19.31 6.57 26.38
CA THR A 456 19.95 6.41 27.70
C THR A 456 20.52 7.72 28.24
N LEU A 457 21.12 8.56 27.38
CA LEU A 457 21.65 9.87 27.78
C LEU A 457 20.54 10.86 28.19
N VAL A 458 19.42 10.88 27.47
CA VAL A 458 18.24 11.69 27.83
C VAL A 458 17.62 11.18 29.14
N GLY A 459 17.50 9.87 29.31
CA GLY A 459 17.01 9.26 30.55
C GLY A 459 17.87 9.61 31.76
N GLN A 460 19.20 9.52 31.64
CA GLN A 460 20.13 9.93 32.69
C GLN A 460 20.00 11.43 33.02
N TYR A 461 19.96 12.32 32.01
CA TYR A 461 19.82 13.75 32.23
C TYR A 461 18.58 14.11 33.06
N LEU A 462 17.44 13.48 32.76
CA LEU A 462 16.17 13.65 33.46
C LEU A 462 16.18 13.04 34.87
N TYR A 463 16.80 11.87 35.04
CA TYR A 463 16.93 11.21 36.34
C TYR A 463 17.76 12.03 37.33
N GLU A 464 18.92 12.55 36.90
CA GLU A 464 19.77 13.44 37.70
C GLU A 464 19.01 14.71 38.13
N GLY A 465 18.18 15.28 37.26
CA GLY A 465 17.37 16.46 37.58
C GLY A 465 16.25 16.18 38.59
N TRP A 466 15.59 15.02 38.47
CA TRP A 466 14.62 14.55 39.47
C TRP A 466 15.27 14.27 40.82
N GLN A 467 16.43 13.61 40.83
CA GLN A 467 17.20 13.32 42.04
C GLN A 467 17.59 14.61 42.79
N ASN A 468 17.99 15.66 42.06
CA ASN A 468 18.34 16.95 42.67
C ASN A 468 17.13 17.63 43.33
N LYS A 469 15.94 17.60 42.69
CA LYS A 469 14.70 18.15 43.29
C LYS A 469 14.31 17.41 44.58
N ASN A 470 14.44 16.09 44.61
CA ASN A 470 14.16 15.30 45.81
C ASN A 470 15.15 15.62 46.94
N LYS A 471 16.47 15.70 46.64
CA LYS A 471 17.49 16.09 47.61
C LYS A 471 17.22 17.48 48.18
N ASN A 472 16.82 18.45 47.34
CA ASN A 472 16.50 19.78 47.83
C ASN A 472 15.23 19.78 48.68
N SER A 473 14.19 19.02 48.31
CA SER A 473 12.98 18.87 49.12
C SER A 473 13.27 18.31 50.52
N GLU A 474 14.16 17.32 50.66
CA GLU A 474 14.61 16.83 51.97
C GLU A 474 15.26 17.96 52.80
N LEU A 475 16.05 18.83 52.16
CA LEU A 475 16.70 19.95 52.83
C LEU A 475 15.70 21.07 53.21
N THR A 476 14.69 21.34 52.38
CA THR A 476 13.60 22.26 52.70
C THR A 476 12.74 21.73 53.85
N ASP A 477 12.44 20.43 53.88
CA ASP A 477 11.73 19.78 54.98
C ASP A 477 12.56 19.85 56.29
N LEU A 478 13.88 19.65 56.22
CA LEU A 478 14.77 19.77 57.39
C LEU A 478 14.87 21.21 57.92
N TYR A 479 14.87 22.23 57.06
CA TYR A 479 14.88 23.64 57.48
C TYR A 479 13.52 24.06 58.07
N THR A 480 12.42 23.75 57.38
CA THR A 480 11.08 24.23 57.74
C THR A 480 10.41 23.48 58.87
N SER A 481 10.82 22.24 59.16
CA SER A 481 10.26 21.45 60.27
C SER A 481 10.81 21.82 61.65
N GLY A 482 11.90 22.60 61.74
CA GLY A 482 12.55 22.97 63.00
C GLY A 482 12.94 21.75 63.84
N ALA A 483 13.39 20.67 63.19
CA ALA A 483 13.55 19.36 63.82
C ALA A 483 14.55 19.40 64.99
N ASP A 484 14.04 19.13 66.19
CA ASP A 484 14.80 19.11 67.45
C ASP A 484 15.81 17.94 67.43
N VAL A 485 17.04 18.25 67.03
CA VAL A 485 18.16 17.31 66.97
C VAL A 485 19.26 17.73 67.94
N ASP A 486 19.79 16.74 68.66
CA ASP A 486 20.83 16.91 69.68
C ASP A 486 22.18 17.19 69.01
N VAL A 487 22.44 18.47 68.72
CA VAL A 487 23.70 18.98 68.18
C VAL A 487 24.03 20.35 68.75
N GLU A 488 25.24 20.52 69.27
CA GLU A 488 25.77 21.82 69.66
C GLU A 488 26.11 22.64 68.39
N LEU A 489 25.44 23.78 68.22
CA LEU A 489 25.73 24.75 67.19
C LEU A 489 26.88 25.69 67.60
N PRO A 490 27.58 26.32 66.64
CA PRO A 490 28.50 27.42 66.94
C PRO A 490 27.79 28.62 67.59
N GLU A 491 28.54 29.43 68.35
CA GLU A 491 27.98 30.61 69.03
C GLU A 491 27.35 31.58 68.02
N GLY A 492 26.11 32.03 68.30
CA GLY A 492 25.34 32.93 67.46
C GLY A 492 24.51 32.29 66.36
N TYR A 493 24.65 30.98 66.06
CA TYR A 493 23.82 30.31 65.06
C TYR A 493 22.34 30.20 65.51
N LEU A 494 21.41 30.39 64.58
CA LEU A 494 19.97 30.19 64.76
C LEU A 494 19.62 28.69 64.83
N ASP A 495 18.72 28.34 65.76
CA ASP A 495 18.29 26.97 66.05
C ASP A 495 17.71 26.23 64.83
N ASP A 496 17.06 26.94 63.90
CA ASP A 496 16.49 26.41 62.66
C ASP A 496 17.53 25.66 61.78
N TYR A 497 18.82 25.97 61.94
CA TYR A 497 19.90 25.32 61.20
C TYR A 497 20.42 24.03 61.86
N LYS A 498 19.98 23.63 63.06
CA LYS A 498 20.43 22.39 63.75
C LYS A 498 20.40 21.16 62.85
N ALA A 499 19.26 20.93 62.19
CA ALA A 499 19.05 19.79 61.30
C ALA A 499 19.94 19.82 60.04
N LEU A 500 20.22 21.01 59.50
CA LEU A 500 21.10 21.19 58.34
C LEU A 500 22.58 21.07 58.73
N TYR A 501 22.99 21.66 59.86
CA TYR A 501 24.38 21.64 60.36
C TYR A 501 24.85 20.21 60.69
N LEU A 502 23.95 19.38 61.21
CA LEU A 502 24.19 17.95 61.44
C LEU A 502 24.44 17.17 60.14
N LYS A 503 23.85 17.59 59.01
CA LYS A 503 24.06 17.00 57.68
C LYS A 503 25.31 17.57 56.99
N ASN A 504 25.54 18.88 57.07
CA ASN A 504 26.76 19.54 56.60
C ASN A 504 27.10 20.77 57.46
N ARG A 505 28.27 20.73 58.11
CA ARG A 505 28.78 21.79 59.00
C ARG A 505 29.19 23.08 58.29
N GLU A 506 29.21 23.07 56.96
CA GLU A 506 29.48 24.25 56.12
C GLU A 506 28.20 25.00 55.72
N VAL A 507 27.02 24.66 56.28
CA VAL A 507 25.82 25.49 56.13
C VAL A 507 26.05 26.89 56.71
N ALA A 508 25.65 27.89 55.94
CA ALA A 508 25.92 29.31 56.17
C ALA A 508 24.69 30.22 55.98
N GLY A 509 23.62 29.71 55.35
CA GLY A 509 22.36 30.43 55.21
C GLY A 509 21.28 29.66 54.45
N TRP A 510 20.18 30.34 54.10
CA TRP A 510 19.08 29.86 53.27
C TRP A 510 18.57 31.01 52.39
N ILE A 511 18.19 30.74 51.14
CA ILE A 511 17.61 31.74 50.24
C ILE A 511 16.29 31.24 49.63
N LYS A 512 15.28 32.12 49.66
CA LYS A 512 13.94 31.88 49.14
C LYS A 512 13.47 33.08 48.32
N VAL A 513 13.18 32.86 47.04
CA VAL A 513 12.72 33.92 46.12
C VAL A 513 11.28 33.62 45.69
N PRO A 514 10.29 34.47 46.02
CA PRO A 514 8.89 34.24 45.67
C PRO A 514 8.65 33.97 44.17
N ASN A 515 7.64 33.15 43.87
CA ASN A 515 7.24 32.72 42.51
C ASN A 515 8.36 32.09 41.64
N THR A 516 9.41 31.54 42.29
CA THR A 516 10.47 30.75 41.64
C THR A 516 10.59 29.35 42.25
N GLN A 517 11.48 28.53 41.69
CA GLN A 517 12.00 27.31 42.34
C GLN A 517 13.25 27.57 43.22
N ILE A 518 13.58 28.83 43.53
CA ILE A 518 14.71 29.20 44.40
C ILE A 518 14.25 29.12 45.86
N ASP A 519 14.52 27.99 46.49
CA ASP A 519 14.26 27.71 47.91
C ASP A 519 15.34 26.71 48.38
N TYR A 520 16.53 27.22 48.69
CA TYR A 520 17.77 26.42 48.79
C TYR A 520 18.60 26.79 50.04
N PRO A 521 19.34 25.82 50.62
CA PRO A 521 20.40 26.13 51.57
C PRO A 521 21.58 26.79 50.86
N ILE A 522 22.29 27.63 51.61
CA ILE A 522 23.57 28.24 51.21
C ILE A 522 24.67 27.66 52.11
N VAL A 523 25.81 27.32 51.52
CA VAL A 523 27.02 26.87 52.24
C VAL A 523 28.16 27.87 52.08
N GLN A 524 29.20 27.76 52.91
CA GLN A 524 30.45 28.50 52.76
C GLN A 524 31.62 27.58 53.10
N THR A 525 32.70 27.66 52.32
CA THR A 525 33.90 26.82 52.47
C THR A 525 35.14 27.60 52.03
N THR A 526 36.32 26.97 52.03
CA THR A 526 37.60 27.67 51.79
C THR A 526 37.86 28.12 50.35
N ASP A 527 36.97 27.83 49.39
CA ASP A 527 37.11 28.23 47.99
C ASP A 527 35.76 28.30 47.25
N ASN A 528 35.71 29.09 46.17
CA ASN A 528 34.54 29.26 45.30
C ASN A 528 34.38 28.16 44.22
N SER A 529 35.10 27.05 44.30
CA SER A 529 35.13 25.99 43.27
C SER A 529 34.51 24.67 43.71
N PHE A 530 34.57 24.33 45.00
CA PHE A 530 34.09 23.04 45.51
C PHE A 530 32.59 22.81 45.24
N TYR A 531 31.73 23.73 45.67
CA TYR A 531 30.27 23.59 45.54
C TYR A 531 29.71 23.94 44.14
N LEU A 532 30.56 24.37 43.19
CA LEU A 532 30.17 24.41 41.77
C LEU A 532 29.94 23.01 41.18
N LYS A 533 30.43 21.93 41.82
CA LYS A 533 30.33 20.55 41.28
C LYS A 533 29.98 19.50 42.34
N ASN A 534 29.69 19.92 43.57
CA ASN A 534 29.24 19.06 44.65
C ASN A 534 27.97 19.64 45.27
N ASP A 535 27.03 18.78 45.66
CA ASP A 535 25.80 19.21 46.33
C ASP A 535 26.02 19.46 47.83
N PHE A 536 24.94 19.79 48.54
CA PHE A 536 24.94 20.07 49.97
C PHE A 536 25.49 18.90 50.82
N PHE A 537 25.38 17.65 50.35
CA PHE A 537 25.91 16.46 51.02
C PHE A 537 27.37 16.15 50.62
N LYS A 538 28.00 17.04 49.84
CA LYS A 538 29.35 16.91 49.28
C LYS A 538 29.50 15.75 48.28
N GLU A 539 28.39 15.29 47.69
CA GLU A 539 28.41 14.33 46.58
C GLU A 539 28.52 15.07 45.24
N TYR A 540 29.19 14.48 44.24
CA TYR A 540 29.32 15.09 42.92
C TYR A 540 27.95 15.29 42.26
N SER A 541 27.63 16.54 41.91
CA SER A 541 26.39 16.93 41.24
C SER A 541 26.64 18.02 40.20
N LYS A 542 26.06 17.84 39.00
CA LYS A 542 26.06 18.88 37.94
C LYS A 542 25.27 20.13 38.32
N TYR A 543 24.43 20.07 39.35
CA TYR A 543 23.67 21.19 39.90
C TYR A 543 24.48 21.98 40.95
N GLY A 544 25.48 21.35 41.56
CA GLY A 544 26.18 21.91 42.72
C GLY A 544 25.25 22.15 43.91
N THR A 545 25.57 23.16 44.72
CA THR A 545 24.64 23.82 45.65
C THR A 545 24.91 25.33 45.64
N LEU A 546 24.13 26.15 46.35
CA LEU A 546 24.39 27.59 46.44
C LEU A 546 25.46 27.87 47.50
N PHE A 547 26.35 28.82 47.25
CA PHE A 547 27.41 29.15 48.21
C PHE A 547 27.76 30.63 48.25
N PHE A 548 28.09 31.14 49.45
CA PHE A 548 28.71 32.45 49.62
C PHE A 548 30.15 32.45 49.11
N ASP A 549 30.67 33.60 48.70
CA ASP A 549 32.10 33.78 48.49
C ASP A 549 32.89 33.41 49.76
N TYR A 550 33.99 32.67 49.61
CA TYR A 550 34.84 32.23 50.73
C TYR A 550 35.44 33.37 51.58
N ARG A 551 35.39 34.62 51.08
CA ARG A 551 35.91 35.83 51.74
C ARG A 551 34.85 36.62 52.50
N ASN A 552 33.56 36.35 52.32
CA ASN A 552 32.51 37.10 53.02
C ASN A 552 32.51 36.79 54.52
N ASP A 553 32.68 37.82 55.35
CA ASP A 553 32.33 37.74 56.78
C ASP A 553 30.79 37.81 56.90
N LEU A 554 30.22 36.91 57.68
CA LEU A 554 28.77 36.79 57.92
C LEU A 554 28.33 37.37 59.29
N GLN A 555 29.28 37.85 60.10
CA GLN A 555 29.03 38.46 61.42
C GLN A 555 29.24 39.99 61.41
N ASN A 556 30.04 40.54 60.49
CA ASN A 556 30.39 41.96 60.44
C ASN A 556 29.42 42.76 59.55
N PRO A 557 28.70 43.78 60.05
CA PRO A 557 27.70 44.51 59.26
C PRO A 557 28.31 45.49 58.24
N ALA A 558 27.59 45.70 57.13
CA ALA A 558 27.88 46.63 56.02
C ALA A 558 29.04 46.24 55.07
N GLU A 559 28.93 45.05 54.47
CA GLU A 559 29.71 44.63 53.31
C GLU A 559 28.74 44.19 52.17
N ASN A 560 29.13 43.27 51.28
CA ASN A 560 28.32 42.78 50.16
C ASN A 560 28.41 41.25 50.05
N LEU A 561 27.32 40.57 50.38
CA LEU A 561 27.24 39.11 50.44
C LEU A 561 27.05 38.52 49.03
N VAL A 562 28.13 38.01 48.42
CA VAL A 562 28.08 37.45 47.06
C VAL A 562 27.72 35.97 47.15
N ILE A 563 26.58 35.58 46.56
CA ILE A 563 26.12 34.18 46.49
C ILE A 563 26.20 33.70 45.04
N TYR A 564 26.82 32.54 44.83
CA TYR A 564 26.94 31.90 43.53
C TYR A 564 25.99 30.71 43.37
N GLY A 565 25.44 30.54 42.17
CA GLY A 565 24.62 29.39 41.81
C GLY A 565 24.53 29.16 40.31
N HIS A 566 24.27 27.91 39.89
CA HIS A 566 24.14 27.58 38.46
C HIS A 566 22.82 28.04 37.85
N ASN A 567 22.84 28.35 36.56
CA ASN A 567 21.64 28.64 35.77
C ASN A 567 21.17 27.33 35.10
N MET A 568 20.25 26.61 35.73
CA MET A 568 19.81 25.31 35.25
C MET A 568 18.55 25.42 34.39
N LYS A 569 18.55 24.74 33.24
CA LYS A 569 17.48 24.82 32.21
C LYS A 569 16.14 24.20 32.62
N ASP A 570 16.08 23.56 33.78
CA ASP A 570 14.87 23.05 34.45
C ASP A 570 14.43 23.96 35.63
N SER A 571 14.96 25.19 35.63
CA SER A 571 14.76 26.26 36.62
C SER A 571 15.22 25.94 38.04
N GLN A 572 16.04 24.89 38.24
CA GLN A 572 16.72 24.64 39.51
C GLN A 572 17.87 25.62 39.77
N MET A 573 18.39 25.61 41.01
CA MET A 573 19.44 26.51 41.48
C MET A 573 19.06 27.97 41.25
N PHE A 574 19.87 28.75 40.53
CA PHE A 574 19.57 30.14 40.16
C PHE A 574 19.02 30.29 38.73
N GLY A 575 18.57 29.21 38.08
CA GLY A 575 17.99 29.29 36.72
C GLY A 575 16.81 30.26 36.60
N ASP A 576 15.99 30.34 37.65
CA ASP A 576 14.86 31.26 37.71
C ASP A 576 15.21 32.74 37.95
N LEU A 577 16.46 33.09 38.30
CA LEU A 577 16.88 34.51 38.37
C LEU A 577 16.73 35.19 37.01
N THR A 578 16.79 34.43 35.92
CA THR A 578 16.56 34.93 34.55
C THR A 578 15.21 35.62 34.35
N LYS A 579 14.19 35.27 35.17
CA LYS A 579 12.86 35.89 35.14
C LYS A 579 12.88 37.37 35.52
N PHE A 580 13.81 37.81 36.38
CA PHE A 580 13.97 39.22 36.78
C PHE A 580 14.45 40.15 35.65
N ARG A 581 14.77 39.62 34.46
CA ARG A 581 14.94 40.42 33.24
C ARG A 581 13.63 41.01 32.73
N ASP A 582 12.47 40.51 33.18
CA ASP A 582 11.18 41.11 32.89
C ASP A 582 10.64 42.01 34.02
N LEU A 583 10.02 43.11 33.63
CA LEU A 583 9.50 44.13 34.54
C LEU A 583 8.32 43.61 35.36
N GLU A 584 7.37 42.90 34.75
CA GLU A 584 6.16 42.48 35.47
C GLU A 584 6.48 41.31 36.42
N PHE A 585 7.49 40.48 36.10
CA PHE A 585 8.03 39.52 37.07
C PHE A 585 8.73 40.20 38.25
N TYR A 586 9.52 41.26 38.01
CA TYR A 586 10.07 42.09 39.09
C TYR A 586 8.95 42.70 39.96
N LYS A 587 7.93 43.32 39.35
CA LYS A 587 6.82 43.96 40.09
C LYS A 587 6.04 42.97 40.97
N ALA A 588 5.94 41.71 40.55
CA ALA A 588 5.33 40.65 41.34
C ALA A 588 6.25 40.10 42.45
N ASN A 589 7.57 40.35 42.40
CA ASN A 589 8.58 39.80 43.31
C ASN A 589 9.67 40.82 43.70
N PRO A 590 9.35 42.05 44.14
CA PRO A 590 10.35 43.10 44.39
C PRO A 590 11.19 42.86 45.67
N VAL A 591 10.91 41.77 46.40
CA VAL A 591 11.52 41.39 47.68
C VAL A 591 11.79 39.88 47.67
N PHE A 592 12.88 39.47 48.29
CA PHE A 592 13.17 38.06 48.58
C PHE A 592 13.74 37.88 49.99
N GLU A 593 13.75 36.63 50.45
CA GLU A 593 14.25 36.22 51.76
C GLU A 593 15.63 35.58 51.60
N MET A 594 16.59 36.04 52.40
CA MET A 594 17.94 35.46 52.49
C MET A 594 18.37 35.52 53.95
N ASP A 595 18.32 34.36 54.59
CA ASP A 595 18.72 34.17 55.98
C ASP A 595 20.20 33.79 56.00
N THR A 596 20.99 34.38 56.89
CA THR A 596 22.27 33.78 57.28
C THR A 596 22.03 32.76 58.40
N VAL A 597 23.07 32.04 58.80
CA VAL A 597 23.03 31.25 60.04
C VAL A 597 22.88 32.11 61.30
N TYR A 598 23.14 33.41 61.26
CA TYR A 598 23.07 34.31 62.43
C TYR A 598 21.77 35.12 62.52
N GLU A 599 21.17 35.46 61.38
CA GLU A 599 19.99 36.32 61.32
C GLU A 599 19.08 35.98 60.13
N LYS A 600 17.77 36.22 60.31
CA LYS A 600 16.79 36.18 59.21
C LYS A 600 16.66 37.54 58.57
N SER A 601 16.53 37.61 57.25
CA SER A 601 16.56 38.90 56.54
C SER A 601 15.80 38.90 55.22
N GLN A 602 15.17 40.04 54.93
CA GLN A 602 14.52 40.33 53.66
C GLN A 602 15.32 41.40 52.90
N TYR A 603 15.31 41.30 51.57
CA TYR A 603 16.09 42.15 50.67
C TYR A 603 15.20 42.70 49.56
N LYS A 604 15.19 44.03 49.41
CA LYS A 604 14.52 44.73 48.31
C LYS A 604 15.42 44.67 47.08
N VAL A 605 14.88 44.29 45.93
CA VAL A 605 15.67 44.15 44.69
C VAL A 605 16.09 45.52 44.17
N LEU A 606 17.39 45.81 44.25
CA LEU A 606 18.01 47.11 43.91
C LEU A 606 18.35 47.20 42.42
N ALA A 607 19.08 46.21 41.90
CA ALA A 607 19.60 46.21 40.53
C ALA A 607 19.60 44.80 39.92
N ILE A 608 19.35 44.70 38.61
CA ILE A 608 19.38 43.44 37.85
C ILE A 608 20.11 43.70 36.52
N PHE A 609 21.31 43.15 36.33
CA PHE A 609 22.16 43.47 35.18
C PHE A 609 22.90 42.25 34.62
N THR A 610 23.40 42.37 33.38
CA THR A 610 24.35 41.39 32.82
C THR A 610 25.76 41.94 32.88
N ALA A 611 26.71 41.06 33.22
CA ALA A 611 28.12 41.40 33.36
C ALA A 611 28.99 40.36 32.65
N ASN A 612 30.11 40.80 32.07
CA ASN A 612 31.17 39.89 31.64
C ASN A 612 32.18 39.72 32.79
N THR A 613 32.60 38.48 33.03
CA THR A 613 33.63 38.11 34.01
C THR A 613 34.89 37.48 33.40
N GLU A 614 34.94 37.36 32.06
CA GLU A 614 36.08 36.81 31.32
C GLU A 614 36.80 37.90 30.49
N PRO A 615 38.04 38.30 30.86
CA PRO A 615 38.82 39.28 30.10
C PRO A 615 39.03 38.94 28.62
N SER A 616 39.03 37.65 28.23
CA SER A 616 39.19 37.27 26.82
C SER A 616 37.98 37.61 25.95
N GLN A 617 36.81 37.93 26.53
CA GLN A 617 35.58 38.24 25.80
C GLN A 617 35.31 39.75 25.69
N GLY A 618 35.87 40.58 26.57
CA GLY A 618 35.71 42.02 26.53
C GLY A 618 35.97 42.74 27.84
N GLU A 619 35.34 43.90 28.00
CA GLU A 619 35.29 44.66 29.24
C GLU A 619 34.73 43.80 30.39
N VAL A 620 35.43 43.74 31.51
CA VAL A 620 35.00 43.02 32.72
C VAL A 620 34.46 44.01 33.73
N PHE A 621 33.34 43.67 34.37
CA PHE A 621 32.80 44.42 35.50
C PHE A 621 32.97 43.58 36.77
N ASP A 622 33.86 44.04 37.66
CA ASP A 622 34.40 43.25 38.78
C ASP A 622 33.58 43.35 40.08
N TYR A 623 32.25 43.17 39.95
CA TYR A 623 31.31 43.28 41.06
C TYR A 623 31.54 42.26 42.20
N TYR A 624 32.33 41.22 41.95
CA TYR A 624 32.59 40.10 42.86
C TYR A 624 33.89 40.25 43.66
N ASN A 625 34.65 41.32 43.44
CA ASN A 625 35.72 41.77 44.34
C ASN A 625 35.29 42.96 45.21
N SER A 626 34.20 43.66 44.87
CA SER A 626 33.54 44.67 45.70
C SER A 626 32.78 44.03 46.87
N LEU A 627 33.51 43.39 47.79
CA LEU A 627 32.95 42.79 49.01
C LEU A 627 32.81 43.82 50.13
N SER A 628 33.87 44.55 50.47
CA SER A 628 33.91 45.49 51.61
C SER A 628 34.07 46.95 51.15
N PHE A 629 33.29 47.89 51.70
CA PHE A 629 33.39 49.31 51.36
C PHE A 629 34.03 50.13 52.49
N LEU A 630 35.24 50.63 52.26
CA LEU A 630 36.00 51.40 53.26
C LEU A 630 35.60 52.89 53.33
N THR A 631 34.84 53.38 52.35
CA THR A 631 34.40 54.78 52.24
C THR A 631 33.00 54.85 51.62
N GLU A 632 32.25 55.88 52.04
CA GLU A 632 30.97 56.30 51.47
C GLU A 632 31.08 56.51 49.94
N GLU A 633 32.09 57.26 49.50
CA GLU A 633 32.38 57.55 48.09
C GLU A 633 32.59 56.28 47.24
N GLY A 634 33.19 55.22 47.80
CA GLY A 634 33.39 53.94 47.09
C GLY A 634 32.17 53.01 47.11
N PHE A 635 31.26 53.18 48.08
CA PHE A 635 29.96 52.52 48.07
C PHE A 635 29.04 53.17 47.04
N ASP A 636 28.99 54.51 47.01
CA ASP A 636 28.18 55.27 46.06
C ASP A 636 28.63 55.05 44.61
N GLU A 637 29.95 54.96 44.35
CA GLU A 637 30.48 54.56 43.03
C GLU A 637 29.98 53.17 42.61
N PHE A 638 30.03 52.18 43.51
CA PHE A 638 29.55 50.83 43.23
C PHE A 638 28.03 50.78 43.00
N VAL A 639 27.24 51.48 43.83
CA VAL A 639 25.78 51.60 43.68
C VAL A 639 25.43 52.29 42.34
N GLY A 640 26.14 53.35 41.96
CA GLY A 640 25.97 54.04 40.67
C GLY A 640 26.28 53.14 39.48
N GLU A 641 27.33 52.33 39.54
CA GLU A 641 27.67 51.36 38.51
C GLU A 641 26.61 50.24 38.38
N ILE A 642 26.17 49.62 39.48
CA ILE A 642 25.15 48.54 39.38
C ILE A 642 23.77 49.06 38.95
N THR A 643 23.38 50.26 39.38
CA THR A 643 22.07 50.84 39.02
C THR A 643 22.05 51.33 37.57
N SER A 644 23.11 51.98 37.08
CA SER A 644 23.22 52.38 35.66
C SER A 644 23.32 51.19 34.70
N ARG A 645 23.83 50.04 35.16
CA ARG A 645 23.82 48.75 34.44
C ARG A 645 22.48 48.02 34.53
N SER A 646 21.61 48.37 35.49
CA SER A 646 20.35 47.67 35.77
C SER A 646 19.36 47.78 34.61
N LEU A 647 18.79 46.65 34.18
CA LEU A 647 17.78 46.55 33.14
C LEU A 647 16.42 47.15 33.55
N ILE A 648 16.20 47.27 34.85
CA ILE A 648 15.00 47.85 35.47
C ILE A 648 15.48 48.96 36.40
N GLU A 649 14.92 50.15 36.25
CA GLU A 649 15.01 51.22 37.23
C GLU A 649 14.05 50.89 38.36
N THR A 650 14.59 50.70 39.57
CA THR A 650 13.83 50.37 40.77
C THR A 650 13.71 51.63 41.66
N PRO A 651 12.65 51.76 42.48
CA PRO A 651 12.54 52.81 43.47
C PRO A 651 13.26 52.46 44.79
N VAL A 652 14.17 51.47 44.75
CA VAL A 652 14.91 51.00 45.93
C VAL A 652 16.18 51.82 46.03
N ASP A 653 16.36 52.49 47.16
CA ASP A 653 17.56 53.24 47.49
C ASP A 653 18.64 52.34 48.12
N ALA A 654 19.88 52.80 48.08
CA ALA A 654 20.97 52.29 48.90
C ALA A 654 21.81 53.48 49.39
N GLN A 655 22.26 53.43 50.65
CA GLN A 655 23.11 54.42 51.28
C GLN A 655 24.28 53.72 51.99
N TYR A 656 25.41 54.41 52.17
CA TYR A 656 26.56 53.83 52.86
C TYR A 656 26.18 53.32 54.28
N GLY A 657 26.55 52.07 54.56
CA GLY A 657 26.14 51.35 55.77
C GLY A 657 24.97 50.36 55.55
N ASP A 658 24.26 50.42 54.42
CA ASP A 658 23.33 49.37 54.04
C ASP A 658 24.08 48.07 53.70
N THR A 659 23.51 46.92 54.07
CA THR A 659 24.04 45.60 53.66
C THR A 659 23.46 45.21 52.31
N LEU A 660 24.34 44.85 51.36
CA LEU A 660 23.95 44.33 50.05
C LEU A 660 24.09 42.80 50.00
N VAL A 661 23.28 42.15 49.18
CA VAL A 661 23.46 40.74 48.76
C VAL A 661 23.45 40.68 47.24
N THR A 662 24.40 39.96 46.66
CA THR A 662 24.63 39.88 45.21
C THR A 662 24.51 38.44 44.73
N LEU A 663 23.41 38.11 44.07
CA LEU A 663 23.16 36.79 43.50
C LEU A 663 23.77 36.71 42.09
N SER A 664 24.74 35.80 41.90
CA SER A 664 25.47 35.63 40.63
C SER A 664 25.20 34.28 39.99
N THR A 665 24.83 34.29 38.71
CA THR A 665 24.64 33.06 37.92
C THR A 665 25.12 33.19 36.48
N CYS A 666 25.34 32.06 35.80
CA CYS A 666 25.77 32.03 34.40
C CYS A 666 24.67 32.52 33.46
N LEU A 667 25.07 33.11 32.34
CA LEU A 667 24.31 33.06 31.10
C LEU A 667 25.11 32.26 30.06
N TYR A 668 24.56 32.04 28.87
CA TYR A 668 25.08 31.06 27.91
C TYR A 668 25.20 31.59 26.47
N ASP A 669 25.21 32.92 26.28
CA ASP A 669 25.43 33.54 24.97
C ASP A 669 26.94 33.59 24.64
N TYR A 670 27.80 33.68 25.66
CA TYR A 670 29.26 33.56 25.58
C TYR A 670 29.87 33.15 26.94
N ASP A 671 31.11 32.66 26.94
CA ASP A 671 31.82 32.23 28.16
C ASP A 671 32.04 33.41 29.13
N GLY A 672 31.88 33.19 30.43
CA GLY A 672 32.07 34.23 31.44
C GLY A 672 30.95 35.28 31.54
N GLN A 673 29.90 35.18 30.72
CA GLN A 673 28.69 35.98 30.86
C GLN A 673 27.95 35.63 32.16
N ARG A 674 27.52 36.65 32.90
CA ARG A 674 26.76 36.54 34.15
C ARG A 674 25.45 37.31 34.07
N LEU A 675 24.43 36.78 34.73
CA LEU A 675 23.31 37.56 35.24
C LEU A 675 23.57 37.81 36.73
N VAL A 676 23.35 39.05 37.16
CA VAL A 676 23.57 39.50 38.52
C VAL A 676 22.30 40.19 39.01
N LEU A 677 21.84 39.81 40.21
CA LEU A 677 20.77 40.50 40.93
C LEU A 677 21.31 40.96 42.28
N VAL A 678 21.21 42.25 42.56
CA VAL A 678 21.61 42.85 43.83
C VAL A 678 20.36 43.21 44.62
N GLY A 679 20.30 42.75 45.87
CA GLY A 679 19.29 43.13 46.86
C GLY A 679 19.89 44.00 47.97
N ARG A 680 19.13 44.98 48.44
CA ARG A 680 19.47 45.86 49.57
C ARG A 680 18.65 45.42 50.79
N LYS A 681 19.29 45.12 51.92
CA LYS A 681 18.64 44.61 53.14
C LYS A 681 17.56 45.57 53.64
N VAL A 682 16.41 45.05 54.05
CA VAL A 682 15.37 45.87 54.72
C VAL A 682 15.94 46.40 56.04
N ARG A 683 15.93 47.73 56.22
CA ARG A 683 16.52 48.41 57.38
C ARG A 683 15.66 48.17 58.64
N GLU A 684 16.26 48.31 59.83
CA GLU A 684 15.51 48.17 61.07
C GLU A 684 14.37 49.22 61.14
N GLY A 685 13.13 48.74 61.26
CA GLY A 685 11.92 49.58 61.24
C GLY A 685 11.44 50.03 59.86
N GLU A 686 12.05 49.56 58.76
CA GLU A 686 11.55 49.77 57.40
C GLU A 686 10.52 48.68 57.03
N GLU A 687 9.40 49.07 56.42
CA GLU A 687 8.46 48.12 55.83
C GLU A 687 9.08 47.41 54.63
N ALA A 688 8.89 46.10 54.51
CA ALA A 688 9.48 45.31 53.42
C ALA A 688 8.93 45.67 52.02
N THR A 689 7.80 46.38 51.93
CA THR A 689 7.14 46.73 50.66
C THR A 689 7.94 47.70 49.77
N VAL A 690 7.64 47.66 48.47
CA VAL A 690 8.26 48.48 47.41
C VAL A 690 7.15 49.07 46.55
N ASP A 691 7.24 50.35 46.19
CA ASP A 691 6.26 51.02 45.31
C ASP A 691 6.51 50.68 43.82
N VAL A 692 6.14 49.46 43.44
CA VAL A 692 6.45 48.87 42.14
C VAL A 692 5.85 49.59 40.92
N GLU A 693 4.92 50.52 41.10
CA GLU A 693 4.40 51.38 40.02
C GLU A 693 5.41 52.46 39.60
N GLN A 694 6.40 52.78 40.44
CA GLN A 694 7.53 53.64 40.06
C GLN A 694 8.61 52.89 39.24
N ALA A 695 8.54 51.56 39.16
CA ALA A 695 9.56 50.76 38.47
C ALA A 695 9.31 50.68 36.95
N GLN A 696 10.35 50.93 36.16
CA GLN A 696 10.29 50.92 34.70
C GLN A 696 11.49 50.21 34.08
N LYS A 697 11.39 49.79 32.81
CA LYS A 697 12.56 49.28 32.07
C LYS A 697 13.51 50.44 31.80
N ASN A 698 14.79 50.28 32.17
CA ASN A 698 15.83 51.28 31.89
C ASN A 698 15.90 51.50 30.37
N PRO A 699 15.82 52.75 29.86
CA PRO A 699 15.84 53.03 28.43
C PRO A 699 17.25 52.98 27.81
N SER A 700 18.31 52.92 28.61
CA SER A 700 19.71 52.86 28.15
C SER A 700 20.66 52.20 29.18
N PRO A 701 20.41 50.95 29.62
CA PRO A 701 21.23 50.26 30.61
C PRO A 701 22.64 50.00 30.08
N VAL A 702 23.66 50.27 30.90
CA VAL A 702 25.07 50.14 30.50
C VAL A 702 25.44 48.67 30.22
N GLN A 703 25.53 48.32 28.94
CA GLN A 703 25.85 46.95 28.50
C GLN A 703 27.36 46.64 28.54
N PRO A 704 27.76 45.39 28.80
CA PRO A 704 29.15 44.96 28.65
C PRO A 704 29.61 45.13 27.19
N LYS A 705 30.84 45.63 27.02
CA LYS A 705 31.47 45.80 25.71
C LYS A 705 32.29 44.56 25.39
N LEU A 706 31.96 43.88 24.29
CA LEU A 706 32.59 42.61 23.89
C LEU A 706 33.48 42.79 22.67
N TYR A 707 34.51 41.95 22.55
CA TYR A 707 35.39 41.94 21.38
C TYR A 707 34.65 41.41 20.14
N LYS A 708 34.38 42.29 19.18
CA LYS A 708 33.83 41.94 17.86
C LYS A 708 34.84 42.29 16.78
N ASN A 709 35.32 41.28 16.06
CA ASN A 709 36.40 41.39 15.06
C ASN A 709 37.74 41.95 15.56
N GLY A 710 37.93 42.05 16.89
CA GLY A 710 39.13 42.61 17.53
C GLY A 710 38.88 43.92 18.29
N ASP A 711 37.81 44.66 17.96
CA ASP A 711 37.45 45.92 18.60
C ASP A 711 36.40 45.72 19.70
N LEU A 712 36.41 46.55 20.75
CA LEU A 712 35.36 46.55 21.77
C LEU A 712 34.08 47.22 21.24
N ALA A 713 32.97 46.48 21.24
CA ALA A 713 31.66 46.99 20.86
C ALA A 713 30.61 46.63 21.93
N SER A 714 29.74 47.58 22.28
CA SER A 714 28.56 47.32 23.10
C SER A 714 27.64 46.31 22.41
N VAL A 715 27.06 45.40 23.19
CA VAL A 715 26.12 44.39 22.69
C VAL A 715 24.85 44.42 23.52
N ASP A 716 23.70 44.60 22.88
CA ASP A 716 22.43 44.34 23.57
C ASP A 716 22.24 42.83 23.70
N LEU A 717 22.41 42.33 24.93
CA LEU A 717 22.24 40.93 25.33
C LEU A 717 20.84 40.67 25.92
N ASN A 718 19.95 41.67 25.90
CA ASN A 718 18.69 41.65 26.62
C ASN A 718 17.50 41.29 25.75
N THR A 719 17.70 41.19 24.44
CA THR A 719 16.69 40.73 23.47
C THR A 719 16.08 39.39 23.88
N ASP A 720 14.74 39.32 23.87
CA ASP A 720 13.99 38.12 24.23
C ASP A 720 14.14 37.04 23.14
N LEU A 721 14.88 35.97 23.47
CA LEU A 721 15.18 34.88 22.54
C LEU A 721 14.11 33.78 22.51
N SER A 722 12.83 34.18 22.51
CA SER A 722 11.68 33.35 22.14
C SER A 722 11.75 32.82 20.68
N HIS A 723 12.77 33.20 19.90
CA HIS A 723 12.95 32.88 18.48
C HIS A 723 14.27 32.17 18.09
N LEU A 724 14.95 31.44 18.98
CA LEU A 724 16.12 30.61 18.61
C LEU A 724 15.99 29.10 18.89
N THR A 725 14.97 28.46 18.31
CA THR A 725 14.95 27.00 18.10
C THR A 725 15.11 26.61 16.62
N GLN A 726 16.35 26.56 16.11
CA GLN A 726 16.87 25.46 15.27
C GLN A 726 18.26 25.76 14.66
N THR A 727 19.24 24.95 15.05
CA THR A 727 20.39 24.46 14.27
C THR A 727 20.77 25.16 12.95
N GLN A 728 21.96 25.75 12.94
CA GLN A 728 22.87 25.63 11.78
C GLN A 728 24.16 24.94 12.20
N VAL A 729 24.46 23.80 11.56
CA VAL A 729 25.78 23.14 11.63
C VAL A 729 26.34 23.12 10.23
N SER A 730 27.26 24.04 9.94
CA SER A 730 27.94 24.17 8.65
C SER A 730 29.46 24.15 8.88
N LYS A 731 30.11 23.05 8.48
CA LYS A 731 31.59 22.95 8.50
C LYS A 731 32.18 23.71 7.31
N PRO A 732 33.30 24.43 7.49
CA PRO A 732 34.04 25.03 6.37
C PRO A 732 34.87 23.97 5.62
N THR A 733 35.29 24.30 4.39
CA THR A 733 36.37 23.62 3.65
C THR A 733 37.06 24.67 2.76
N PRO A 734 38.40 24.73 2.67
CA PRO A 734 39.09 25.98 2.29
C PRO A 734 39.61 26.05 0.83
N GLY A 735 39.88 27.28 0.38
CA GLY A 735 40.61 27.62 -0.86
C GLY A 735 39.84 28.61 -1.75
N GLY A 736 40.40 29.76 -2.17
CA GLY A 736 41.71 30.33 -1.85
C GLY A 736 41.90 31.75 -2.44
N SER A 737 43.01 32.40 -2.06
CA SER A 737 43.57 33.64 -2.63
C SER A 737 43.69 33.62 -4.17
N SER A 738 43.63 34.72 -4.94
CA SER A 738 43.39 36.18 -4.68
C SER A 738 43.07 36.86 -6.06
N SER A 739 43.14 38.17 -6.38
CA SER A 739 43.72 39.38 -5.76
C SER A 739 43.14 40.67 -6.39
N ALA A 740 43.42 41.84 -5.79
CA ALA A 740 43.21 43.19 -6.35
C ALA A 740 44.55 43.77 -6.92
N PRO A 741 44.70 45.05 -7.38
CA PRO A 741 43.73 46.16 -7.43
C PRO A 741 43.78 47.14 -8.65
N ILE A 742 42.82 48.10 -8.68
CA ILE A 742 42.97 49.56 -9.04
C ILE A 742 43.24 50.04 -10.50
N HIS A 743 42.38 50.96 -10.98
CA HIS A 743 42.54 52.16 -11.87
C HIS A 743 43.48 52.19 -13.12
N SER A 744 43.30 53.04 -14.15
CA SER A 744 42.24 53.99 -14.58
C SER A 744 42.55 54.62 -15.95
N GLY A 745 41.54 55.15 -16.67
CA GLY A 745 41.68 56.36 -17.49
C GLY A 745 41.49 56.22 -19.01
N GLY A 746 40.61 57.04 -19.59
CA GLY A 746 40.38 57.15 -21.05
C GLY A 746 39.13 57.97 -21.40
N GLN A 747 39.30 59.06 -22.16
CA GLN A 747 38.23 59.94 -22.68
C GLN A 747 37.46 59.26 -23.84
N GLY A 748 36.27 59.68 -24.29
CA GLY A 748 35.37 60.76 -23.85
C GLY A 748 34.31 61.08 -24.94
N SER A 749 33.12 61.57 -24.53
CA SER A 749 32.09 62.28 -25.33
C SER A 749 31.64 61.79 -26.74
N ALA A 750 30.42 61.22 -26.76
CA ALA A 750 29.25 61.64 -27.59
C ALA A 750 29.12 61.42 -29.13
N SER A 751 27.98 60.79 -29.46
CA SER A 751 27.01 61.10 -30.56
C SER A 751 27.20 60.67 -32.04
N SER A 752 26.05 60.35 -32.65
CA SER A 752 25.69 60.22 -34.09
C SER A 752 26.24 59.09 -34.97
N GLU A 753 25.31 58.22 -35.41
CA GLU A 753 24.95 57.85 -36.81
C GLU A 753 25.77 58.35 -38.04
N PRO A 754 25.60 57.75 -39.25
CA PRO A 754 24.85 56.52 -39.65
C PRO A 754 25.60 55.59 -40.66
N THR A 755 24.87 54.69 -41.34
CA THR A 755 25.06 54.12 -42.72
C THR A 755 25.35 52.60 -42.92
N VAL A 756 25.35 52.21 -44.20
CA VAL A 756 24.88 50.98 -44.91
C VAL A 756 25.52 51.05 -46.33
N PRO A 757 25.82 49.99 -47.14
CA PRO A 757 26.06 48.53 -46.94
C PRO A 757 27.20 47.87 -47.83
N VAL A 758 27.20 46.52 -47.96
CA VAL A 758 27.55 45.63 -49.12
C VAL A 758 28.96 45.65 -49.77
N ASP A 759 29.67 44.49 -49.75
CA ASP A 759 29.92 43.54 -50.87
C ASP A 759 30.55 42.22 -50.32
N GLY A 760 30.85 41.10 -51.04
CA GLY A 760 30.63 40.72 -52.45
C GLY A 760 31.21 39.34 -52.85
N SER A 761 30.50 38.58 -53.71
CA SER A 761 30.92 37.33 -54.42
C SER A 761 31.22 36.07 -53.56
N SER A 762 31.02 34.81 -53.97
CA SER A 762 30.28 34.10 -55.06
C SER A 762 30.07 32.61 -54.59
N SER A 763 29.61 31.56 -55.29
CA SER A 763 29.20 31.19 -56.67
C SER A 763 28.29 29.90 -56.56
N SER A 764 27.72 29.17 -57.54
CA SER A 764 27.36 29.33 -58.98
C SER A 764 26.62 28.06 -59.49
N ALA A 765 25.63 28.20 -60.40
CA ALA A 765 25.03 27.14 -61.27
C ALA A 765 24.17 26.02 -60.59
N SER A 766 23.14 25.39 -61.18
CA SER A 766 22.33 25.50 -62.44
C SER A 766 21.21 24.41 -62.43
N SER A 767 20.05 24.43 -63.13
CA SER A 767 19.29 25.40 -63.95
C SER A 767 17.92 24.79 -64.40
N SER A 768 17.16 25.51 -65.26
CA SER A 768 16.06 25.05 -66.17
C SER A 768 14.66 24.65 -65.64
N THR A 769 13.66 25.00 -66.46
CA THR A 769 12.18 24.80 -66.38
C THR A 769 11.67 24.38 -67.80
N PRO A 770 10.36 24.26 -68.15
CA PRO A 770 9.10 24.01 -67.41
C PRO A 770 8.23 22.87 -68.06
N SER A 771 6.92 22.81 -67.73
CA SER A 771 5.75 22.58 -68.64
C SER A 771 5.04 21.20 -68.73
N GLY A 772 3.70 21.29 -68.90
CA GLY A 772 2.77 20.26 -69.40
C GLY A 772 2.22 19.23 -68.38
N ASP A 773 1.06 18.58 -68.60
CA ASP A 773 -0.15 18.94 -69.40
C ASP A 773 -1.31 17.94 -69.06
N SER A 774 -2.57 18.28 -69.37
CA SER A 774 -3.72 17.34 -69.51
C SER A 774 -4.19 16.57 -68.24
N SER A 775 -5.33 15.87 -68.18
CA SER A 775 -6.65 16.07 -68.84
C SER A 775 -7.79 15.29 -68.15
N SER A 776 -9.02 15.72 -68.46
CA SER A 776 -10.36 15.14 -68.25
C SER A 776 -10.59 13.66 -67.84
N SER A 777 -11.42 13.47 -66.81
CA SER A 777 -12.67 12.64 -66.75
C SER A 777 -13.22 12.73 -65.31
N GLY A 778 -14.52 12.64 -64.96
CA GLY A 778 -15.72 12.07 -65.60
C GLY A 778 -16.32 11.04 -64.62
N SER A 779 -17.60 11.04 -64.23
CA SER A 779 -18.76 11.84 -64.64
C SER A 779 -19.91 11.80 -63.60
N ALA A 780 -20.96 12.60 -63.82
CA ALA A 780 -22.40 12.49 -63.44
C ALA A 780 -22.90 11.32 -62.54
N SER A 781 -23.95 11.45 -61.70
CA SER A 781 -24.86 12.54 -61.25
C SER A 781 -25.83 11.94 -60.17
N SER A 782 -26.88 12.55 -59.59
CA SER A 782 -27.63 13.82 -59.74
C SER A 782 -28.47 14.08 -58.45
N GLY A 783 -29.02 15.30 -58.25
CA GLY A 783 -30.23 15.50 -57.42
C GLY A 783 -30.29 16.72 -56.47
N GLY A 784 -30.77 17.89 -56.96
CA GLY A 784 -31.24 19.06 -56.17
C GLY A 784 -30.17 19.84 -55.36
N GLY A 785 -30.14 21.16 -55.27
CA GLY A 785 -31.09 22.21 -55.66
C GLY A 785 -32.18 22.44 -54.60
N SER A 786 -32.31 23.60 -53.93
CA SER A 786 -31.54 24.87 -53.95
C SER A 786 -31.80 25.64 -52.62
N SER A 787 -31.32 26.85 -52.29
CA SER A 787 -30.72 27.97 -53.05
C SER A 787 -29.86 28.90 -52.17
N SER A 788 -29.31 29.97 -52.77
CA SER A 788 -28.98 31.29 -52.16
C SER A 788 -28.14 31.36 -50.87
N SER A 789 -26.90 31.81 -51.02
CA SER A 789 -25.97 32.17 -49.94
C SER A 789 -26.39 33.41 -49.13
N SER A 790 -26.08 33.38 -47.83
CA SER A 790 -25.66 34.58 -47.07
C SER A 790 -24.41 34.22 -46.27
N SER A 791 -23.48 35.17 -46.10
CA SER A 791 -22.19 34.93 -45.47
C SER A 791 -22.23 35.17 -43.96
N THR A 792 -21.79 34.19 -43.18
CA THR A 792 -21.41 34.40 -41.78
C THR A 792 -20.26 33.43 -41.45
N SER A 793 -19.24 33.93 -40.77
CA SER A 793 -18.06 33.16 -40.38
C SER A 793 -18.43 32.06 -39.38
N GLN A 794 -18.03 30.81 -39.67
CA GLN A 794 -17.97 29.79 -38.62
C GLN A 794 -16.77 30.09 -37.69
N PRO A 795 -16.90 29.89 -36.37
CA PRO A 795 -15.75 29.89 -35.47
C PRO A 795 -14.89 28.64 -35.69
N GLU A 796 -13.61 28.73 -35.33
CA GLU A 796 -12.76 27.54 -35.21
C GLU A 796 -13.29 26.63 -34.08
N ALA A 797 -13.23 25.31 -34.29
CA ALA A 797 -13.67 24.36 -33.28
C ALA A 797 -12.61 24.20 -32.18
N GLU A 798 -12.96 24.56 -30.95
CA GLU A 798 -12.15 24.24 -29.78
C GLU A 798 -12.07 22.70 -29.59
N PRO A 799 -10.95 22.15 -29.10
CA PRO A 799 -10.79 20.72 -28.92
C PRO A 799 -11.66 20.21 -27.76
N GLU A 800 -12.37 19.10 -27.96
CA GLU A 800 -13.11 18.43 -26.88
C GLU A 800 -12.14 17.95 -25.78
N GLU A 801 -12.25 18.52 -24.57
CA GLU A 801 -11.50 18.05 -23.40
C GLU A 801 -11.97 16.64 -23.01
N GLN A 802 -11.14 15.63 -23.31
CA GLN A 802 -11.42 14.26 -22.93
C GLN A 802 -11.34 14.07 -21.41
N ILE A 803 -12.47 13.67 -20.81
CA ILE A 803 -12.57 13.40 -19.38
C ILE A 803 -11.59 12.26 -18.98
N PRO A 804 -10.69 12.48 -18.00
CA PRO A 804 -9.66 11.49 -17.66
C PRO A 804 -10.21 10.12 -17.25
N GLN A 805 -9.78 9.07 -17.95
CA GLN A 805 -10.14 7.67 -17.65
C GLN A 805 -9.35 7.07 -16.47
N SER A 806 -8.69 7.90 -15.65
CA SER A 806 -7.88 7.51 -14.50
C SER A 806 -7.47 8.74 -13.68
N ILE A 807 -7.28 8.57 -12.36
CA ILE A 807 -6.62 9.58 -11.51
C ILE A 807 -5.10 9.33 -11.36
N TYR A 808 -4.59 8.18 -11.82
CA TYR A 808 -3.16 7.87 -11.73
C TYR A 808 -2.35 8.75 -12.70
N GLY A 809 -1.34 9.45 -12.18
CA GLY A 809 -0.59 10.45 -12.93
C GLY A 809 -1.31 11.80 -13.03
N LEU A 810 -2.53 11.93 -12.47
CA LEU A 810 -3.31 13.16 -12.51
C LEU A 810 -2.97 14.03 -11.29
N SER A 811 -2.80 15.33 -11.55
CA SER A 811 -2.53 16.33 -10.52
C SER A 811 -3.73 16.54 -9.58
N ILE A 812 -3.44 16.80 -8.30
CA ILE A 812 -4.45 17.25 -7.32
C ILE A 812 -4.98 18.64 -7.73
N MET A 813 -4.11 19.48 -8.28
CA MET A 813 -4.46 20.77 -8.86
C MET A 813 -5.01 20.60 -10.28
N GLY A 814 -6.12 21.27 -10.62
CA GLY A 814 -6.73 21.25 -11.95
C GLY A 814 -8.25 21.44 -11.93
N GLU A 815 -8.84 21.55 -13.12
CA GLU A 815 -10.29 21.61 -13.34
C GLU A 815 -10.98 20.29 -12.99
N SER A 816 -12.25 20.35 -12.58
CA SER A 816 -13.08 19.16 -12.27
C SER A 816 -13.91 18.77 -13.50
N SER A 817 -13.96 17.47 -13.81
CA SER A 817 -14.60 16.95 -15.03
C SER A 817 -15.94 16.26 -14.79
N LEU A 818 -16.23 15.82 -13.56
CA LEU A 818 -17.56 15.33 -13.18
C LEU A 818 -18.48 16.46 -12.70
N THR A 819 -19.76 16.37 -13.06
CA THR A 819 -20.79 17.29 -12.58
C THR A 819 -21.35 16.90 -11.20
N ALA A 820 -22.01 17.84 -10.52
CA ALA A 820 -22.64 17.60 -9.22
C ALA A 820 -23.75 16.53 -9.27
N ASP A 821 -24.43 16.37 -10.42
CA ASP A 821 -25.48 15.37 -10.61
C ASP A 821 -24.91 13.95 -10.69
N GLN A 822 -23.83 13.74 -11.46
CA GLN A 822 -23.17 12.42 -11.57
C GLN A 822 -22.60 11.96 -10.22
N LEU A 823 -21.94 12.88 -9.51
CA LEU A 823 -21.43 12.64 -8.16
C LEU A 823 -22.55 12.31 -7.15
N ALA A 824 -23.69 13.00 -7.24
CA ALA A 824 -24.85 12.73 -6.38
C ALA A 824 -25.56 11.41 -6.73
N ALA A 825 -25.74 11.11 -8.02
CA ALA A 825 -26.35 9.87 -8.50
C ALA A 825 -25.52 8.64 -8.10
N TYR A 826 -24.19 8.70 -8.25
CA TYR A 826 -23.28 7.65 -7.81
C TYR A 826 -23.40 7.37 -6.31
N VAL A 827 -23.46 8.42 -5.47
CA VAL A 827 -23.65 8.28 -4.02
C VAL A 827 -25.01 7.67 -3.70
N LEU A 828 -26.10 8.19 -4.25
CA LEU A 828 -27.46 7.74 -3.92
C LEU A 828 -27.70 6.29 -4.36
N ALA A 829 -27.10 5.84 -5.46
CA ALA A 829 -27.14 4.44 -5.89
C ALA A 829 -26.37 3.47 -4.95
N ASN A 830 -25.40 3.97 -4.18
CA ASN A 830 -24.59 3.16 -3.25
C ASN A 830 -24.95 3.39 -1.77
N ASN A 831 -25.67 4.48 -1.46
CA ASN A 831 -26.30 4.78 -0.18
C ASN A 831 -27.56 5.65 -0.40
N PRO A 832 -28.77 5.06 -0.42
CA PRO A 832 -30.03 5.80 -0.58
C PRO A 832 -30.41 6.71 0.60
N SER A 833 -29.65 6.69 1.72
CA SER A 833 -29.93 7.51 2.90
C SER A 833 -28.61 7.96 3.58
N PRO A 834 -27.86 8.88 2.95
CA PRO A 834 -26.62 9.41 3.49
C PRO A 834 -26.89 10.37 4.66
N GLN A 835 -26.06 10.29 5.70
CA GLN A 835 -26.14 11.16 6.87
C GLN A 835 -25.40 12.48 6.57
N LEU A 836 -26.13 13.55 6.30
CA LEU A 836 -25.59 14.86 5.92
C LEU A 836 -26.48 16.00 6.43
N ASN A 837 -25.88 17.16 6.72
CA ASN A 837 -26.59 18.40 7.06
C ASN A 837 -27.09 19.18 5.82
N CYS A 838 -26.98 18.62 4.61
CA CYS A 838 -27.50 19.14 3.34
C CYS A 838 -27.74 17.99 2.36
N SER A 839 -28.32 18.26 1.18
CA SER A 839 -28.44 17.24 0.15
C SER A 839 -27.07 16.87 -0.46
N VAL A 840 -26.97 15.65 -1.01
CA VAL A 840 -25.75 15.17 -1.67
C VAL A 840 -25.35 16.07 -2.85
N LYS A 841 -26.32 16.58 -3.61
CA LYS A 841 -26.07 17.47 -4.75
C LYS A 841 -25.54 18.83 -4.32
N GLU A 842 -26.00 19.38 -3.19
CA GLU A 842 -25.42 20.60 -2.60
C GLU A 842 -23.98 20.35 -2.13
N LEU A 843 -23.72 19.23 -1.44
CA LEU A 843 -22.35 18.92 -1.01
C LEU A 843 -21.39 18.73 -2.19
N ALA A 844 -21.81 18.02 -3.25
CA ALA A 844 -21.03 17.89 -4.47
C ALA A 844 -20.79 19.26 -5.14
N SER A 845 -21.81 20.13 -5.16
CA SER A 845 -21.68 21.51 -5.66
C SER A 845 -20.71 22.35 -4.82
N TYR A 846 -20.66 22.17 -3.49
CA TYR A 846 -19.65 22.80 -2.63
C TYR A 846 -18.25 22.29 -2.93
N PHE A 847 -18.04 20.97 -3.06
CA PHE A 847 -16.73 20.41 -3.41
C PHE A 847 -16.22 20.91 -4.77
N LEU A 848 -17.09 20.98 -5.79
CA LEU A 848 -16.73 21.48 -7.12
C LEU A 848 -16.43 23.00 -7.12
N SER A 849 -17.22 23.81 -6.39
CA SER A 849 -17.04 25.27 -6.36
C SER A 849 -15.88 25.72 -5.47
N GLU A 850 -15.69 25.10 -4.30
CA GLU A 850 -14.53 25.34 -3.43
C GLU A 850 -13.24 24.79 -4.07
N GLY A 851 -13.32 23.63 -4.73
CA GLY A 851 -12.23 23.10 -5.55
C GLY A 851 -11.79 24.09 -6.62
N ARG A 852 -12.72 24.57 -7.46
CA ARG A 852 -12.45 25.61 -8.47
C ARG A 852 -11.84 26.88 -7.87
N ALA A 853 -12.33 27.35 -6.72
CA ALA A 853 -11.82 28.55 -6.06
C ALA A 853 -10.36 28.40 -5.58
N GLU A 854 -9.95 27.21 -5.15
CA GLU A 854 -8.57 26.93 -4.72
C GLU A 854 -7.66 26.39 -5.84
N GLY A 855 -8.23 25.96 -6.97
CA GLY A 855 -7.53 25.33 -8.10
C GLY A 855 -7.34 23.82 -7.96
N VAL A 856 -8.16 23.15 -7.15
CA VAL A 856 -8.12 21.70 -6.84
C VAL A 856 -9.23 20.95 -7.58
N ARG A 857 -8.96 19.71 -8.00
CA ARG A 857 -9.96 18.80 -8.58
C ARG A 857 -11.01 18.36 -7.55
N GLY A 858 -12.04 19.20 -7.42
CA GLY A 858 -13.18 19.02 -6.51
C GLY A 858 -13.99 17.74 -6.74
N ASP A 859 -14.00 17.22 -7.98
CA ASP A 859 -14.64 15.94 -8.31
C ASP A 859 -13.95 14.74 -7.64
N ILE A 860 -12.63 14.68 -7.69
CA ILE A 860 -11.85 13.61 -7.06
C ILE A 860 -11.75 13.84 -5.55
N ALA A 861 -11.74 15.10 -5.09
CA ALA A 861 -11.88 15.42 -3.67
C ALA A 861 -13.23 14.96 -3.09
N PHE A 862 -14.33 15.05 -3.86
CA PHE A 862 -15.61 14.45 -3.47
C PHE A 862 -15.55 12.92 -3.49
N CYS A 863 -14.84 12.30 -4.44
CA CYS A 863 -14.57 10.86 -4.41
C CYS A 863 -13.75 10.43 -3.17
N GLN A 864 -12.88 11.30 -2.65
CA GLN A 864 -12.23 11.11 -1.36
C GLN A 864 -13.22 11.23 -0.21
N ALA A 865 -14.09 12.25 -0.19
CA ALA A 865 -15.14 12.39 0.81
C ALA A 865 -16.07 11.16 0.88
N ILE A 866 -16.40 10.56 -0.27
CA ILE A 866 -17.11 9.28 -0.33
C ILE A 866 -16.32 8.17 0.36
N HIS A 867 -15.00 8.07 0.13
CA HIS A 867 -14.17 7.02 0.72
C HIS A 867 -14.04 7.16 2.24
N GLU A 868 -13.62 8.33 2.72
CA GLU A 868 -13.33 8.63 4.13
C GLU A 868 -14.56 8.46 5.03
N THR A 869 -15.76 8.69 4.49
CA THR A 869 -17.04 8.64 5.22
C THR A 869 -17.86 7.37 4.95
N GLY A 870 -17.38 6.44 4.11
CA GLY A 870 -18.09 5.20 3.77
C GLY A 870 -19.38 5.40 2.96
N PHE A 871 -19.37 6.33 1.99
CA PHE A 871 -20.53 6.95 1.34
C PHE A 871 -21.45 7.68 2.35
N PHE A 872 -20.87 8.57 3.15
CA PHE A 872 -21.59 9.39 4.14
C PHE A 872 -22.42 8.56 5.13
N ARG A 873 -21.80 7.48 5.63
CA ARG A 873 -22.30 6.61 6.71
C ARG A 873 -21.60 6.86 8.05
N PHE A 874 -20.44 7.52 8.06
CA PHE A 874 -19.72 7.96 9.25
C PHE A 874 -19.49 6.85 10.29
N THR A 875 -18.94 5.73 9.82
CA THR A 875 -18.72 4.49 10.60
C THR A 875 -17.39 4.45 11.38
N GLY A 876 -16.76 5.60 11.62
CA GLY A 876 -15.49 5.75 12.35
C GLY A 876 -15.54 6.85 13.41
N ASP A 877 -14.37 7.35 13.84
CA ASP A 877 -14.27 8.35 14.92
C ASP A 877 -14.93 9.71 14.60
N VAL A 878 -15.19 10.00 13.32
CA VAL A 878 -15.85 11.25 12.88
C VAL A 878 -17.34 11.04 12.69
N GLN A 879 -18.15 11.90 13.30
CA GLN A 879 -19.61 11.87 13.22
C GLN A 879 -20.15 12.76 12.09
N TRP A 880 -21.30 12.40 11.52
CA TRP A 880 -21.89 13.11 10.37
C TRP A 880 -22.24 14.57 10.67
N THR A 881 -22.62 14.87 11.92
CA THR A 881 -22.94 16.23 12.41
C THR A 881 -21.75 17.18 12.32
N GLN A 882 -20.52 16.67 12.24
CA GLN A 882 -19.29 17.44 12.26
C GLN A 882 -18.93 18.08 10.91
N ASN A 883 -19.61 17.73 9.81
CA ASN A 883 -19.27 18.18 8.45
C ASN A 883 -17.81 17.91 8.02
N ASN A 884 -17.13 16.94 8.64
CA ASN A 884 -15.71 16.68 8.41
C ASN A 884 -15.52 15.50 7.46
N TYR A 885 -15.46 15.81 6.16
CA TYR A 885 -15.45 14.83 5.08
C TYR A 885 -14.06 14.27 4.74
N GLY A 886 -13.01 14.67 5.47
CA GLY A 886 -11.62 14.24 5.20
C GLY A 886 -10.91 13.61 6.39
N GLY A 887 -11.65 13.12 7.39
CA GLY A 887 -11.06 12.56 8.61
C GLY A 887 -10.20 13.55 9.42
N LEU A 888 -10.33 14.87 9.19
CA LEU A 888 -9.32 15.86 9.56
C LEU A 888 -9.18 15.97 11.09
N GLY A 889 -8.18 15.28 11.66
CA GLY A 889 -7.90 15.23 13.10
C GLY A 889 -8.29 13.93 13.80
N ALA A 890 -9.00 13.02 13.14
CA ALA A 890 -9.17 11.68 13.66
C ALA A 890 -7.79 10.98 13.70
N THR A 891 -7.44 10.38 14.84
CA THR A 891 -6.15 9.71 15.05
C THR A 891 -6.30 8.21 15.33
N GLY A 892 -7.53 7.70 15.30
CA GLY A 892 -7.89 6.37 15.78
C GLY A 892 -8.22 6.38 17.28
N GLY A 893 -9.07 5.44 17.70
CA GLY A 893 -9.29 5.15 19.13
C GLY A 893 -10.32 6.05 19.83
N GLY A 894 -11.32 6.57 19.10
CA GLY A 894 -12.43 7.33 19.69
C GLY A 894 -12.14 8.81 19.94
N ALA A 895 -10.99 9.32 19.47
CA ALA A 895 -10.71 10.76 19.46
C ALA A 895 -11.55 11.44 18.36
N PRO A 896 -12.57 12.26 18.69
CA PRO A 896 -13.42 12.88 17.69
C PRO A 896 -12.59 13.82 16.79
N GLY A 897 -12.77 13.71 15.48
CA GLY A 897 -12.18 14.67 14.53
C GLY A 897 -12.74 16.08 14.72
N LEU A 898 -12.24 17.07 13.97
CA LEU A 898 -12.84 18.41 14.04
C LEU A 898 -14.29 18.44 13.55
N SER A 899 -15.03 19.41 14.07
CA SER A 899 -16.31 19.88 13.54
C SER A 899 -16.12 21.18 12.74
N PHE A 900 -16.97 21.39 11.74
CA PHE A 900 -17.05 22.61 10.94
C PHE A 900 -18.48 23.12 10.89
N ASP A 901 -18.69 24.44 11.02
CA ASP A 901 -20.01 25.06 11.26
C ASP A 901 -21.03 24.86 10.14
N SER A 902 -20.58 24.48 8.94
CA SER A 902 -21.46 24.14 7.82
C SER A 902 -20.82 23.14 6.85
N PRO A 903 -21.63 22.40 6.06
CA PRO A 903 -21.13 21.53 4.99
C PRO A 903 -20.17 22.22 4.01
N ARG A 904 -20.40 23.51 3.71
CA ARG A 904 -19.54 24.27 2.81
C ARG A 904 -18.17 24.57 3.42
N ILE A 905 -18.11 24.90 4.72
CA ILE A 905 -16.83 25.09 5.43
C ILE A 905 -16.09 23.76 5.54
N GLY A 906 -16.79 22.66 5.80
CA GLY A 906 -16.22 21.30 5.80
C GLY A 906 -15.62 20.88 4.45
N ALA A 907 -16.32 21.15 3.36
CA ALA A 907 -15.81 20.96 2.00
C ALA A 907 -14.56 21.81 1.73
N ARG A 908 -14.59 23.11 2.09
CA ARG A 908 -13.42 24.01 1.97
C ARG A 908 -12.23 23.51 2.78
N ALA A 909 -12.43 23.04 4.01
CA ALA A 909 -11.35 22.55 4.87
C ALA A 909 -10.62 21.33 4.24
N ASN A 910 -11.38 20.41 3.64
CA ASN A 910 -10.86 19.28 2.89
C ASN A 910 -10.06 19.74 1.65
N ILE A 911 -10.66 20.61 0.81
CA ILE A 911 -10.02 21.17 -0.40
C ILE A 911 -8.73 21.95 -0.07
N GLN A 912 -8.74 22.77 0.98
CA GLN A 912 -7.56 23.54 1.39
C GLN A 912 -6.44 22.63 1.90
N HIS A 913 -6.76 21.54 2.62
CA HIS A 913 -5.75 20.54 2.96
C HIS A 913 -5.17 19.87 1.70
N LEU A 914 -6.02 19.42 0.77
CA LEU A 914 -5.59 18.84 -0.50
C LEU A 914 -4.67 19.77 -1.29
N LYS A 915 -4.98 21.06 -1.38
CA LYS A 915 -4.09 22.07 -1.99
C LYS A 915 -2.72 22.11 -1.33
N GLY A 916 -2.65 22.04 0.00
CA GLY A 916 -1.38 22.01 0.73
C GLY A 916 -0.53 20.76 0.49
N TYR A 917 -1.17 19.63 0.17
CA TYR A 917 -0.50 18.42 -0.29
C TYR A 917 -0.08 18.53 -1.77
N GLY A 918 -0.96 19.03 -2.62
CA GLY A 918 -0.81 19.09 -4.08
C GLY A 918 0.09 20.21 -4.61
N SER A 919 0.22 21.33 -3.89
CA SER A 919 0.94 22.53 -4.36
C SER A 919 1.68 23.26 -3.23
N ALA A 920 2.72 24.00 -3.62
CA ALA A 920 3.41 24.97 -2.77
C ALA A 920 2.76 26.37 -2.79
N ALA A 921 1.77 26.60 -3.65
CA ALA A 921 1.07 27.87 -3.76
C ALA A 921 0.26 28.21 -2.49
N PRO A 922 0.11 29.50 -2.13
CA PRO A 922 -0.74 29.93 -1.03
C PRO A 922 -2.22 29.62 -1.31
N LEU A 923 -3.03 29.59 -0.25
CA LEU A 923 -4.49 29.47 -0.37
C LEU A 923 -5.06 30.72 -1.05
N ASN A 924 -6.09 30.52 -1.88
CA ASN A 924 -6.79 31.59 -2.59
C ASN A 924 -7.91 32.19 -1.72
N GLN A 925 -8.43 31.41 -0.78
CA GLN A 925 -9.41 31.84 0.21
C GLN A 925 -8.81 31.86 1.62
N ALA A 926 -9.49 32.52 2.55
CA ALA A 926 -9.14 32.47 3.97
C ALA A 926 -9.06 31.01 4.47
N CYS A 927 -8.04 30.71 5.26
CA CYS A 927 -7.78 29.38 5.81
C CYS A 927 -8.81 29.03 6.88
N VAL A 928 -9.68 28.03 6.65
CA VAL A 928 -10.76 27.67 7.60
C VAL A 928 -10.37 26.60 8.64
N ASP A 929 -9.17 26.02 8.52
CA ASP A 929 -8.61 25.14 9.55
C ASP A 929 -7.15 25.54 9.83
N PRO A 930 -6.81 26.04 11.04
CA PRO A 930 -5.46 26.52 11.35
C PRO A 930 -4.39 25.41 11.31
N ARG A 931 -4.79 24.13 11.30
CA ARG A 931 -3.88 22.97 11.20
C ARG A 931 -3.32 22.77 9.79
N TYR A 932 -3.85 23.48 8.78
CA TYR A 932 -3.22 23.60 7.46
C TYR A 932 -1.72 23.95 7.56
N LYS A 933 -1.30 24.71 8.58
CA LYS A 933 0.10 25.05 8.85
C LYS A 933 1.02 23.82 9.07
N TYR A 934 0.48 22.69 9.51
CA TYR A 934 1.24 21.46 9.76
C TYR A 934 1.50 20.61 8.50
N ILE A 935 0.87 20.92 7.35
CA ILE A 935 1.25 20.30 6.08
C ILE A 935 2.58 20.92 5.62
N SER A 936 3.68 20.33 6.07
CA SER A 936 5.04 20.67 5.66
C SER A 936 5.77 19.44 5.10
N PRO A 937 6.65 19.61 4.09
CA PRO A 937 6.64 20.75 3.16
C PRO A 937 5.32 20.78 2.36
N LYS A 938 4.98 21.95 1.83
CA LYS A 938 3.84 22.11 0.91
C LYS A 938 4.16 21.49 -0.45
N GLY A 939 3.16 20.97 -1.16
CA GLY A 939 3.37 20.33 -2.47
C GLY A 939 4.06 18.97 -2.41
N LYS A 940 4.08 18.31 -1.25
CA LYS A 940 4.75 17.01 -1.04
C LYS A 940 4.07 15.80 -1.69
N ALA A 941 2.86 15.98 -2.20
CA ALA A 941 2.08 14.94 -2.88
C ALA A 941 1.31 15.56 -4.07
N PRO A 942 1.99 15.93 -5.17
CA PRO A 942 1.40 16.68 -6.28
C PRO A 942 0.34 15.90 -7.09
N LEU A 943 0.47 14.57 -7.15
CA LEU A 943 -0.45 13.68 -7.88
C LEU A 943 -1.38 12.95 -6.91
N TRP A 944 -2.59 12.58 -7.37
CA TRP A 944 -3.58 11.89 -6.53
C TRP A 944 -3.06 10.58 -5.93
N GLU A 945 -2.23 9.81 -6.65
CA GLU A 945 -1.62 8.61 -6.09
C GLU A 945 -0.58 8.87 -4.98
N ASN A 946 -0.08 10.10 -4.84
CA ASN A 946 0.88 10.47 -3.79
C ASN A 946 0.22 10.69 -2.43
N LEU A 947 -1.12 10.71 -2.35
CA LEU A 947 -1.83 10.72 -1.06
C LEU A 947 -1.68 9.40 -0.30
N ALA A 948 -1.43 8.28 -1.00
CA ALA A 948 -1.11 7.00 -0.37
C ALA A 948 0.27 7.06 0.31
N GLY A 949 0.31 6.82 1.62
CA GLY A 949 1.50 6.97 2.46
C GLY A 949 1.77 8.41 2.96
N THR A 950 0.96 9.40 2.55
CA THR A 950 1.20 10.82 2.88
C THR A 950 -0.01 11.52 3.52
N TRP A 951 -1.23 11.18 3.08
CA TRP A 951 -2.49 11.55 3.73
C TRP A 951 -3.02 10.37 4.55
N ALA A 952 -3.19 9.23 3.90
CA ALA A 952 -3.59 7.97 4.52
C ALA A 952 -2.41 6.99 4.54
N ALA A 953 -2.24 6.23 5.63
CA ALA A 953 -1.20 5.20 5.73
C ALA A 953 -1.43 3.99 4.79
N ASP A 954 -2.63 3.86 4.21
CA ASP A 954 -3.00 2.77 3.31
C ASP A 954 -2.33 2.91 1.93
N SER A 955 -1.46 1.96 1.60
CA SER A 955 -0.84 1.84 0.27
C SER A 955 -1.84 1.62 -0.88
N GLY A 956 -3.05 1.13 -0.60
CA GLY A 956 -4.13 0.94 -1.56
C GLY A 956 -5.03 2.17 -1.76
N TYR A 957 -4.82 3.25 -1.01
CA TYR A 957 -5.68 4.44 -0.99
C TYR A 957 -5.94 5.03 -2.38
N ALA A 958 -4.89 5.18 -3.19
CA ALA A 958 -4.99 5.65 -4.57
C ALA A 958 -5.92 4.79 -5.46
N ALA A 959 -5.90 3.47 -5.28
CA ALA A 959 -6.75 2.54 -6.05
C ALA A 959 -8.23 2.65 -5.64
N LYS A 960 -8.49 2.92 -4.35
CA LYS A 960 -9.84 3.15 -3.83
C LYS A 960 -10.42 4.45 -4.38
N LEU A 961 -9.66 5.56 -4.33
CA LEU A 961 -10.05 6.83 -4.94
C LEU A 961 -10.31 6.68 -6.44
N ASN A 962 -9.42 5.99 -7.16
CA ASN A 962 -9.63 5.71 -8.59
C ASN A 962 -10.90 4.88 -8.83
N SER A 963 -11.19 3.87 -8.00
CA SER A 963 -12.43 3.08 -8.13
C SER A 963 -13.69 3.87 -7.79
N HIS A 964 -13.64 4.92 -6.98
CA HIS A 964 -14.78 5.82 -6.77
C HIS A 964 -14.97 6.72 -8.00
N TYR A 965 -13.89 7.35 -8.48
CA TYR A 965 -13.91 8.22 -9.67
C TYR A 965 -14.37 7.49 -10.94
N GLN A 966 -13.81 6.29 -11.20
CA GLN A 966 -14.18 5.46 -12.36
C GLN A 966 -15.63 4.95 -12.33
N ARG A 967 -16.25 4.84 -11.15
CA ARG A 967 -17.68 4.52 -11.04
C ARG A 967 -18.55 5.76 -11.20
N ALA A 968 -18.11 6.91 -10.69
CA ALA A 968 -18.81 8.18 -10.86
C ALA A 968 -18.88 8.64 -12.33
N LEU A 969 -17.89 8.24 -13.17
CA LEU A 969 -17.92 8.42 -14.63
C LEU A 969 -18.97 7.57 -15.38
N GLN A 970 -19.68 6.67 -14.69
CA GLN A 970 -20.72 5.80 -15.27
C GLN A 970 -22.15 6.30 -14.97
N TYR A 971 -22.26 7.49 -14.36
CA TYR A 971 -23.50 8.21 -14.08
C TYR A 971 -23.50 9.55 -14.85
#